data_AF-A8ZND6-F1
#
_entry.id   AF-A8ZND6-F1
#
_cell.length_a   1.000
_cell.length_b   1.000
_cell.length_c   1.000
_cell.angle_alpha   90.00
_cell.angle_beta   90.00
_cell.angle_gamma   90.00
#
_symmetry.space_group_name_H-M   'P 1'
#
loop_
_entity.id
_entity.type
_entity.pdbx_description
1 polymer ?
#
loop_
_entity_poly.entity_id
_entity_poly.type
_entity_poly.pdbx_seq_one_letter_code
_entity_poly.pdbx_strand_id
1 'polypeptide(L)'
;MTLSGQIEGYRYLGQSKDGLWGKYVLNDGKDLSHEDRERRWQEQRILREQRAQAEAHRHAQSLPAIERDRLYRQLLDQLTLHPADRADLHRRGFTNEQIQDWGVKSVEQWQPLSGELPHDLPGINLDGKSLNTPRPGYLCPIMDADGQIVGFQIRSRSSEGGRYFWLTGKTRKRPNGPTPHLRNGELPLAIHRPEQITRDAFALVEGTGAKPHLLAQRMGQVTIGAAGGLFAASPETLKATLAQLGITTIEFYPDAGAIQNKSVLRQYRVTWALLKEWGYTVTVAWWKQTDKRIHTDIDELDDLSQIQYLSVADFERITAQCNGLLHQLQQALSKLTRPSSPAQGFATPNDQQTHPTESRRTKRTAPDDERLATLPATSRRARRSRRRTARLLAAHRRHGYISKLRLENYRSRIRRRAAQSANSRSSSLQSCPEDNGTLETTTPLVQEYEPGQRLQTWETLISSGFPYILDQSQPGTGKSYDSGNVTPIGFGMEQVIYLSDQHRNPTVSTLEQGNGWCDLEARHGGLNRVKNRLQRSAKGDAFAVPANCSRIGVLNALRDKNIPGADTANLICGTCIAREACINANGPGYGFLNQRRNVLGAPLLRAHPDSLPDPEDYPLENTMLIWDEPGQNFQVKQSTTVTLTDLQQTISALITYPEIFALVQPLLSALLPLMDGSMKLGKYGLNHLALKSRLPDMAGVKLGEIALILMPNLGFLNTTSDYGIDLADLPKQLRKKFTERDSEMAEQARNGVVKQWLIPLIRILQGGAGCIQVSRYGLLTLNTPNPRHRDLAQAAQANVFLDATLSREDLALKLGCSPDEILVVRQAIPDTGNLEVIQVKDMGRVGMSRGGDQLKRIGALAQHYQDLDAANTRTIDFKKFEKDGAWWRDSRGVNDFLTVQTLVLVGTPCRNLNDLAAEFAIVCGYYPEDDNPAFTAFIDRSILAEIHQAIGRLRAHRRPNESLQVVLISNIEMDCFVQEVQAKDLTIEAAHKTERVEIAIESAILQLQAKGEKVTQQIVSAMTQIPRGTIARYWRLFISLLESLNSRMNNSSNAPNPDQETHQAIAGVLDELADLPVNDLLPSLNEVFFDWLKPKEWSSVWSEVSASSQMAILEGLAMTLPAKMLERGMPELAA
;
A
#
# COMPACT_ATOMS: atom_id res chain seq x y z
N MET A 1 -1.71 -8.70 21.89
CA MET A 1 -1.49 -10.17 21.82
C MET A 1 -0.38 -10.44 20.83
N THR A 2 0.65 -11.17 21.25
CA THR A 2 1.88 -11.48 20.49
C THR A 2 1.62 -12.50 19.38
N LEU A 3 1.90 -12.11 18.13
CA LEU A 3 1.87 -12.98 16.94
C LEU A 3 3.05 -13.97 16.98
N SER A 4 2.81 -15.18 17.46
CA SER A 4 3.70 -16.34 17.33
C SER A 4 3.14 -17.28 16.25
N GLY A 5 3.31 -16.94 14.98
CA GLY A 5 3.00 -17.88 13.90
C GLY A 5 4.07 -18.97 13.85
N GLN A 6 3.72 -20.23 14.06
CA GLN A 6 4.63 -21.34 13.78
C GLN A 6 4.80 -21.48 12.26
N ILE A 7 6.03 -21.70 11.78
CA ILE A 7 6.35 -21.97 10.38
C ILE A 7 6.83 -23.41 10.31
N GLU A 8 6.21 -24.22 9.46
CA GLU A 8 6.52 -25.64 9.35
C GLU A 8 7.97 -25.86 8.87
N GLY A 9 8.70 -26.78 9.53
CA GLY A 9 10.14 -26.96 9.31
C GLY A 9 11.04 -25.91 9.94
N TYR A 10 10.50 -24.92 10.68
CA TYR A 10 11.26 -23.87 11.33
C TYR A 10 10.82 -23.56 12.77
N ARG A 11 11.77 -23.38 13.69
CA ARG A 11 11.52 -23.00 15.08
C ARG A 11 11.57 -21.49 15.26
N TYR A 12 10.55 -20.94 15.91
CA TYR A 12 10.45 -19.50 16.22
C TYR A 12 11.35 -19.11 17.39
N LEU A 13 12.18 -18.08 17.22
CA LEU A 13 13.13 -17.57 18.21
C LEU A 13 12.73 -16.22 18.83
N GLY A 14 11.65 -15.60 18.34
CA GLY A 14 11.18 -14.28 18.78
C GLY A 14 11.14 -13.25 17.65
N GLN A 15 10.72 -12.02 17.95
CA GLN A 15 10.57 -10.95 16.96
C GLN A 15 11.89 -10.20 16.68
N SER A 16 12.02 -9.63 15.48
CA SER A 16 13.01 -8.61 15.13
C SER A 16 12.86 -7.38 16.03
N LYS A 17 13.93 -6.56 16.12
CA LYS A 17 13.98 -5.39 17.03
C LYS A 17 12.87 -4.35 16.76
N ASP A 18 12.35 -4.32 15.54
CA ASP A 18 11.27 -3.47 15.05
C ASP A 18 9.89 -4.15 15.12
N GLY A 19 9.80 -5.38 15.62
CA GLY A 19 8.54 -6.12 15.81
C GLY A 19 7.85 -6.58 14.52
N LEU A 20 8.43 -6.29 13.36
CA LEU A 20 7.83 -6.51 12.04
C LEU A 20 8.01 -7.95 11.52
N TRP A 21 9.06 -8.66 11.94
CA TRP A 21 9.40 -9.99 11.43
C TRP A 21 9.62 -10.99 12.56
N GLY A 22 9.17 -12.22 12.35
CA GLY A 22 9.56 -13.34 13.20
C GLY A 22 10.93 -13.88 12.81
N LYS A 23 11.80 -14.14 13.79
CA LYS A 23 13.07 -14.86 13.58
C LYS A 23 12.81 -16.35 13.68
N TYR A 24 13.20 -17.09 12.65
CA TYR A 24 13.00 -18.52 12.53
C TYR A 24 14.32 -19.22 12.18
N VAL A 25 14.55 -20.41 12.71
CA VAL A 25 15.69 -21.28 12.40
C VAL A 25 15.18 -22.63 11.90
N LEU A 26 15.88 -23.29 10.98
CA LEU A 26 15.50 -24.62 10.50
C LEU A 26 15.38 -25.60 11.68
N ASN A 27 14.29 -26.34 11.72
CA ASN A 27 14.01 -27.36 12.72
C ASN A 27 14.63 -28.67 12.23
N ASP A 28 15.91 -28.86 12.53
CA ASP A 28 16.77 -29.97 12.11
C ASP A 28 16.53 -31.30 12.86
N GLY A 29 15.35 -31.43 13.51
CA GLY A 29 14.95 -32.65 14.22
C GLY A 29 15.77 -33.01 15.44
N LYS A 30 16.84 -32.24 15.75
CA LYS A 30 17.59 -32.34 17.00
C LYS A 30 17.00 -31.36 17.99
N ASP A 31 16.06 -31.81 18.82
CA ASP A 31 15.80 -31.08 20.03
C ASP A 31 17.08 -31.12 20.87
N LEU A 32 17.79 -29.99 20.91
CA LEU A 32 18.84 -29.74 21.90
C LEU A 32 18.23 -30.08 23.26
N SER A 33 18.88 -31.00 23.99
CA SER A 33 18.44 -31.39 25.32
C SER A 33 18.30 -30.13 26.20
N HIS A 34 17.56 -30.23 27.30
CA HIS A 34 17.47 -29.13 28.26
C HIS A 34 18.88 -28.64 28.67
N GLU A 35 19.84 -29.57 28.82
CA GLU A 35 21.24 -29.27 29.10
C GLU A 35 21.95 -28.53 27.97
N ASP A 36 21.69 -28.83 26.71
CA ASP A 36 22.29 -28.12 25.57
C ASP A 36 21.74 -26.70 25.39
N ARG A 37 20.47 -26.46 25.76
CA ARG A 37 19.89 -25.11 25.81
C ARG A 37 20.47 -24.28 26.94
N GLU A 38 20.60 -24.88 28.13
CA GLU A 38 21.25 -24.28 29.29
C GLU A 38 22.71 -23.91 28.94
N ARG A 39 23.44 -24.83 28.30
CA ARG A 39 24.82 -24.65 27.83
C ARG A 39 24.93 -23.51 26.83
N ARG A 40 24.08 -23.46 25.79
CA ARG A 40 24.09 -22.34 24.82
C ARG A 40 23.71 -21.01 25.45
N TRP A 41 22.80 -21.00 26.42
CA TRP A 41 22.45 -19.77 27.14
C TRP A 41 23.60 -19.31 28.04
N GLN A 42 24.28 -20.23 28.71
CA GLN A 42 25.50 -19.98 29.47
C GLN A 42 26.64 -19.51 28.56
N GLU A 43 26.89 -20.15 27.42
CA GLU A 43 27.87 -19.72 26.41
C GLU A 43 27.57 -18.32 25.87
N GLN A 44 26.30 -18.00 25.57
CA GLN A 44 25.91 -16.65 25.15
C GLN A 44 26.05 -15.62 26.26
N ARG A 45 25.78 -15.99 27.52
CA ARG A 45 26.02 -15.13 28.69
C ARG A 45 27.51 -14.87 28.88
N ILE A 46 28.33 -15.93 28.87
CA ILE A 46 29.79 -15.86 28.95
C ILE A 46 30.34 -15.02 27.81
N LEU A 47 29.88 -15.20 26.56
CA LEU A 47 30.33 -14.42 25.42
C LEU A 47 29.91 -12.95 25.52
N ARG A 48 28.71 -12.65 26.02
CA ARG A 48 28.27 -11.27 26.29
C ARG A 48 29.10 -10.64 27.40
N GLU A 49 29.40 -11.39 28.44
CA GLU A 49 30.21 -10.97 29.58
C GLU A 49 31.67 -10.74 29.16
N GLN A 50 32.26 -11.64 28.37
CA GLN A 50 33.59 -11.47 27.76
C GLN A 50 33.63 -10.25 26.83
N ARG A 51 32.60 -10.02 26.01
CA ARG A 51 32.51 -8.82 25.16
C ARG A 51 32.38 -7.55 25.99
N ALA A 52 31.56 -7.57 27.04
CA ALA A 52 31.39 -6.45 27.96
C ALA A 52 32.70 -6.16 28.73
N GLN A 53 33.40 -7.19 29.20
CA GLN A 53 34.72 -7.07 29.86
C GLN A 53 35.78 -6.52 28.88
N ALA A 54 35.82 -7.01 27.65
CA ALA A 54 36.73 -6.50 26.62
C ALA A 54 36.41 -5.05 26.23
N GLU A 55 35.13 -4.67 26.18
CA GLU A 55 34.70 -3.28 25.93
C GLU A 55 35.03 -2.38 27.12
N ALA A 56 34.77 -2.82 28.35
CA ALA A 56 35.14 -2.12 29.58
C ALA A 56 36.67 -1.92 29.69
N HIS A 57 37.47 -2.95 29.37
CA HIS A 57 38.93 -2.83 29.37
C HIS A 57 39.43 -1.80 28.36
N ARG A 58 38.84 -1.75 27.15
CA ARG A 58 39.15 -0.74 26.14
C ARG A 58 38.73 0.66 26.57
N HIS A 59 37.56 0.81 27.21
CA HIS A 59 37.14 2.10 27.74
C HIS A 59 38.07 2.58 28.86
N ALA A 60 38.52 1.71 29.75
CA ALA A 60 39.47 2.04 30.80
C ALA A 60 40.82 2.58 30.27
N GLN A 61 41.20 2.19 29.05
CA GLN A 61 42.39 2.66 28.31
C GLN A 61 42.16 3.93 27.49
N SER A 62 40.94 4.47 27.46
CA SER A 62 40.65 5.71 26.73
C SER A 62 41.30 6.92 27.40
N LEU A 63 41.60 7.95 26.59
CA LEU A 63 42.23 9.19 27.05
C LEU A 63 41.49 9.79 28.26
N PRO A 64 42.20 10.21 29.33
CA PRO A 64 41.63 10.94 30.46
C PRO A 64 40.96 12.27 30.05
N ALA A 65 40.02 12.76 30.88
CA ALA A 65 39.26 13.98 30.61
C ALA A 65 40.15 15.21 30.36
N ILE A 66 41.21 15.39 31.16
CA ILE A 66 42.16 16.51 31.04
C ILE A 66 42.91 16.47 29.70
N GLU A 67 43.29 15.27 29.25
CA GLU A 67 43.99 15.10 27.99
C GLU A 67 43.05 15.31 26.80
N ARG A 68 41.81 14.83 26.90
CA ARG A 68 40.75 15.12 25.92
C ARG A 68 40.49 16.62 25.80
N ASP A 69 40.39 17.35 26.92
CA ASP A 69 40.15 18.79 26.92
C ASP A 69 41.27 19.53 26.19
N ARG A 70 42.53 19.25 26.54
CA ARG A 70 43.69 19.84 25.88
C ARG A 70 43.65 19.62 24.37
N LEU A 71 43.42 18.38 23.92
CA LEU A 71 43.41 18.04 22.50
C LEU A 71 42.18 18.60 21.77
N TYR A 72 41.02 18.64 22.42
CA TYR A 72 39.80 19.20 21.84
C TYR A 72 39.82 20.72 21.76
N ARG A 73 40.49 21.42 22.68
CA ARG A 73 40.76 22.87 22.53
C ARG A 73 41.68 23.13 21.33
N GLN A 74 42.75 22.35 21.18
CA GLN A 74 43.60 22.38 20.00
C GLN A 74 42.84 22.09 18.70
N LEU A 75 41.83 21.22 18.74
CA LEU A 75 40.94 20.98 17.61
C LEU A 75 40.08 22.22 17.29
N LEU A 76 39.45 22.81 18.30
CA LEU A 76 38.56 23.97 18.11
C LEU A 76 39.29 25.22 17.61
N ASP A 77 40.57 25.39 17.97
CA ASP A 77 41.42 26.48 17.49
C ASP A 77 41.67 26.42 15.97
N GLN A 78 41.59 25.22 15.38
CA GLN A 78 41.75 25.01 13.94
C GLN A 78 40.47 25.22 13.14
N LEU A 79 39.34 25.47 13.81
CA LEU A 79 38.03 25.53 13.19
C LEU A 79 37.40 26.92 13.33
N THR A 80 36.51 27.24 12.40
CA THR A 80 35.75 28.49 12.39
C THR A 80 34.25 28.20 12.46
N LEU A 81 33.47 29.19 12.89
CA LEU A 81 32.01 29.10 12.91
C LEU A 81 31.45 29.64 11.59
N HIS A 82 30.81 28.77 10.82
CA HIS A 82 30.18 29.09 9.55
C HIS A 82 28.98 30.04 9.75
N PRO A 83 28.77 31.04 8.87
CA PRO A 83 27.68 32.02 9.02
C PRO A 83 26.28 31.39 9.12
N ALA A 84 26.03 30.31 8.39
CA ALA A 84 24.73 29.60 8.44
C ALA A 84 24.46 28.94 9.80
N ASP A 85 25.50 28.41 10.46
CA ASP A 85 25.34 27.79 11.78
C ASP A 85 25.20 28.87 12.85
N ARG A 86 25.92 29.99 12.72
CA ARG A 86 25.71 31.19 13.55
C ARG A 86 24.28 31.71 13.44
N ALA A 87 23.72 31.75 12.23
CA ALA A 87 22.34 32.16 12.01
C ALA A 87 21.32 31.20 12.66
N ASP A 88 21.58 29.88 12.65
CA ASP A 88 20.72 28.91 13.36
C ASP A 88 20.76 29.13 14.88
N LEU A 89 21.94 29.38 15.44
CA LEU A 89 22.11 29.67 16.87
C LEU A 89 21.41 30.97 17.27
N HIS A 90 21.53 32.04 16.48
CA HIS A 90 20.79 33.27 16.72
C HIS A 90 19.27 33.08 16.62
N ARG A 91 18.80 32.30 15.64
CA ARG A 91 17.37 31.96 15.51
C ARG A 91 16.85 31.23 16.76
N ARG A 92 17.70 30.45 17.43
CA ARG A 92 17.39 29.75 18.69
C ARG A 92 17.50 30.65 19.94
N GLY A 93 17.88 31.92 19.78
CA GLY A 93 17.95 32.89 20.88
C GLY A 93 19.32 33.06 21.53
N PHE A 94 20.40 32.52 20.95
CA PHE A 94 21.75 32.76 21.49
C PHE A 94 22.30 34.14 21.10
N THR A 95 22.96 34.81 22.04
CA THR A 95 23.78 36.01 21.78
C THR A 95 25.15 35.65 21.21
N ASN A 96 25.88 36.64 20.70
CA ASN A 96 27.23 36.38 20.17
C ASN A 96 28.21 35.96 21.28
N GLU A 97 28.06 36.57 22.45
CA GLU A 97 28.85 36.30 23.66
C GLU A 97 28.60 34.85 24.10
N GLN A 98 27.34 34.40 24.16
CA GLN A 98 27.00 33.03 24.52
C GLN A 98 27.50 32.00 23.50
N ILE A 99 27.48 32.32 22.20
CA ILE A 99 28.04 31.44 21.16
C ILE A 99 29.56 31.33 21.31
N GLN A 100 30.22 32.45 21.64
CA GLN A 100 31.66 32.51 21.86
C GLN A 100 32.06 31.71 23.11
N ASP A 101 31.36 31.91 24.22
CA ASP A 101 31.62 31.21 25.49
C ASP A 101 31.34 29.71 25.38
N TRP A 102 30.32 29.33 24.61
CA TRP A 102 30.05 27.91 24.34
C TRP A 102 31.12 27.28 23.45
N GLY A 103 31.87 28.05 22.65
CA GLY A 103 32.98 27.53 21.85
C GLY A 103 32.57 26.69 20.63
N VAL A 104 31.36 26.91 20.10
CA VAL A 104 30.82 26.15 18.95
C VAL A 104 31.58 26.46 17.67
N LYS A 105 31.94 25.41 16.92
CA LYS A 105 32.64 25.51 15.63
C LYS A 105 31.95 24.67 14.56
N SER A 106 32.09 25.06 13.30
CA SER A 106 31.53 24.35 12.16
C SER A 106 32.49 23.34 11.59
N VAL A 107 31.95 22.27 11.02
CA VAL A 107 32.69 21.21 10.34
C VAL A 107 32.02 20.86 9.02
N GLU A 108 32.81 20.67 7.99
CA GLU A 108 32.36 20.12 6.70
C GLU A 108 32.52 18.60 6.66
N GLN A 109 32.09 17.99 5.56
CA GLN A 109 32.25 16.56 5.37
C GLN A 109 33.74 16.19 5.28
N TRP A 110 34.18 15.27 6.13
CA TRP A 110 35.58 14.83 6.25
C TRP A 110 36.54 16.00 6.53
N GLN A 111 36.14 16.89 7.43
CA GLN A 111 36.83 18.15 7.73
C GLN A 111 38.36 17.97 7.86
N PRO A 112 39.18 18.58 6.97
CA PRO A 112 40.63 18.59 7.11
C PRO A 112 41.07 19.48 8.27
N LEU A 113 42.20 19.13 8.88
CA LEU A 113 42.84 19.81 10.00
C LEU A 113 44.16 20.45 9.54
N SER A 114 44.47 21.63 10.05
CA SER A 114 45.72 22.34 9.76
C SER A 114 46.92 21.80 10.55
N GLY A 115 46.68 21.14 11.68
CA GLY A 115 47.67 20.50 12.53
C GLY A 115 47.25 19.06 12.87
N GLU A 116 48.23 18.18 13.00
CA GLU A 116 48.00 16.76 13.28
C GLU A 116 47.55 16.55 14.73
N LEU A 117 46.51 15.71 14.92
CA LEU A 117 46.01 15.30 16.22
C LEU A 117 46.09 13.77 16.39
N PRO A 118 46.24 13.27 17.62
CA PRO A 118 46.30 11.84 17.90
C PRO A 118 45.04 11.07 17.42
N HIS A 119 45.23 9.96 16.71
CA HIS A 119 44.16 9.15 16.13
C HIS A 119 43.41 8.25 17.13
N ASP A 120 43.85 8.25 18.39
CA ASP A 120 43.19 7.68 19.57
C ASP A 120 42.20 8.67 20.23
N LEU A 121 42.23 9.96 19.85
CA LEU A 121 41.20 10.92 20.20
C LEU A 121 39.89 10.61 19.43
N PRO A 122 38.73 10.53 20.12
CA PRO A 122 37.46 10.24 19.44
C PRO A 122 37.12 11.31 18.39
N GLY A 123 36.98 10.87 17.14
CA GLY A 123 36.64 11.75 16.02
C GLY A 123 37.73 11.94 14.99
N ILE A 124 38.98 11.61 15.31
CA ILE A 124 40.12 11.80 14.43
C ILE A 124 40.30 10.56 13.54
N ASN A 125 40.53 10.78 12.24
CA ASN A 125 40.84 9.71 11.30
C ASN A 125 42.27 9.17 11.52
N LEU A 126 42.59 8.04 10.89
CA LEU A 126 43.91 7.39 11.04
C LEU A 126 45.07 8.23 10.49
N ASP A 127 44.77 9.22 9.65
CA ASP A 127 45.75 10.14 9.09
C ASP A 127 46.18 11.24 10.09
N GLY A 128 45.49 11.36 11.24
CA GLY A 128 45.67 12.43 12.22
C GLY A 128 45.31 13.84 11.70
N LYS A 129 44.89 13.96 10.44
CA LYS A 129 44.78 15.22 9.69
C LYS A 129 43.37 15.53 9.23
N SER A 130 42.40 14.68 9.55
CA SER A 130 41.00 14.92 9.24
C SER A 130 40.04 14.37 10.30
N LEU A 131 38.84 14.95 10.37
CA LEU A 131 37.76 14.46 11.23
C LEU A 131 36.88 13.43 10.53
N ASN A 132 36.43 12.41 11.27
CA ASN A 132 35.39 11.48 10.86
C ASN A 132 34.00 12.15 10.94
N THR A 133 33.74 13.04 9.99
CA THR A 133 32.52 13.85 9.89
C THR A 133 31.81 13.51 8.59
N PRO A 134 30.96 12.48 8.53
CA PRO A 134 30.36 12.03 7.28
C PRO A 134 29.36 13.04 6.70
N ARG A 135 28.96 14.07 7.46
CA ARG A 135 27.97 15.10 7.09
C ARG A 135 28.38 16.45 7.69
N PRO A 136 28.12 17.57 6.99
CA PRO A 136 28.40 18.91 7.49
C PRO A 136 27.46 19.32 8.63
N GLY A 137 27.95 20.19 9.52
CA GLY A 137 27.29 20.55 10.78
C GLY A 137 28.08 21.51 11.65
N TYR A 138 27.63 21.66 12.89
CA TYR A 138 28.41 22.32 13.94
C TYR A 138 28.61 21.41 15.16
N LEU A 139 29.80 21.49 15.75
CA LEU A 139 30.23 20.78 16.93
C LEU A 139 29.62 21.41 18.18
N CYS A 140 28.94 20.60 18.98
CA CYS A 140 28.46 20.94 20.31
C CYS A 140 29.46 20.37 21.33
N PRO A 141 30.35 21.19 21.94
CA PRO A 141 31.25 20.73 22.98
C PRO A 141 30.46 20.20 24.18
N ILE A 142 30.90 19.07 24.74
CA ILE A 142 30.33 18.47 25.95
C ILE A 142 31.31 18.69 27.08
N MET A 143 30.93 19.58 28.00
CA MET A 143 31.71 19.92 29.19
C MET A 143 31.28 19.05 30.37
N ASP A 144 32.26 18.58 31.14
CA ASP A 144 32.04 17.88 32.41
C ASP A 144 31.92 18.86 33.60
N ALA A 145 31.86 18.30 34.81
CA ALA A 145 31.67 19.06 36.04
C ALA A 145 32.89 19.94 36.37
N ASP A 146 34.07 19.60 35.86
CA ASP A 146 35.30 20.39 36.02
C ASP A 146 35.47 21.44 34.89
N GLY A 147 34.55 21.49 33.93
CA GLY A 147 34.63 22.39 32.77
C GLY A 147 35.58 21.90 31.68
N GLN A 148 35.91 20.61 31.69
CA GLN A 148 36.77 19.96 30.69
C GLN A 148 35.91 19.47 29.51
N ILE A 149 36.38 19.68 28.28
CA ILE A 149 35.74 19.15 27.08
C ILE A 149 36.05 17.65 26.96
N VAL A 150 35.04 16.81 27.13
CA VAL A 150 35.19 15.34 27.14
C VAL A 150 34.69 14.65 25.88
N GLY A 151 34.01 15.39 24.99
CA GLY A 151 33.55 14.89 23.70
C GLY A 151 32.70 15.89 22.92
N PHE A 152 32.20 15.45 21.76
CA PHE A 152 31.35 16.26 20.89
C PHE A 152 30.15 15.46 20.36
N GLN A 153 29.00 16.14 20.31
CA GLN A 153 27.94 15.82 19.35
C GLN A 153 27.95 16.82 18.20
N ILE A 154 27.61 16.37 17.01
CA ILE A 154 27.49 17.21 15.83
C ILE A 154 26.02 17.39 15.51
N ARG A 155 25.57 18.64 15.44
CA ARG A 155 24.27 18.98 14.84
C ARG A 155 24.46 19.03 13.33
N SER A 156 23.83 18.12 12.60
CA SER A 156 23.91 18.13 11.14
C SER A 156 23.06 19.26 10.54
N ARG A 157 23.58 19.92 9.49
CA ARG A 157 22.80 20.85 8.65
C ARG A 157 21.73 20.13 7.82
N SER A 158 21.89 18.83 7.59
CA SER A 158 20.91 17.98 6.90
C SER A 158 20.01 17.25 7.91
N SER A 159 18.77 16.97 7.51
CA SER A 159 17.84 16.11 8.26
C SER A 159 17.98 14.63 7.92
N GLU A 160 18.74 14.26 6.87
CA GLU A 160 18.96 12.88 6.46
C GLU A 160 19.92 12.16 7.42
N GLY A 161 19.48 11.05 8.04
CA GLY A 161 20.29 10.23 8.95
C GLY A 161 20.31 10.67 10.42
N GLY A 162 19.29 11.42 10.87
CA GLY A 162 19.16 11.90 12.24
C GLY A 162 19.84 13.26 12.48
N ARG A 163 19.22 14.09 13.34
CA ARG A 163 19.61 15.50 13.58
C ARG A 163 20.95 15.68 14.31
N TYR A 164 21.29 14.73 15.18
CA TYR A 164 22.52 14.72 15.98
C TYR A 164 23.24 13.38 15.83
N PHE A 165 24.56 13.40 15.83
CA PHE A 165 25.39 12.20 15.89
C PHE A 165 26.68 12.47 16.67
N TRP A 166 27.26 11.42 17.26
CA TRP A 166 28.50 11.53 18.02
C TRP A 166 29.72 11.66 17.12
N LEU A 167 30.67 12.51 17.51
CA LEU A 167 32.00 12.51 16.92
C LEU A 167 32.77 11.27 17.42
N THR A 168 33.08 10.32 16.54
CA THR A 168 33.70 9.04 16.89
C THR A 168 34.71 8.60 15.85
N GLY A 169 35.76 7.87 16.25
CA GLY A 169 36.66 7.16 15.33
C GLY A 169 36.18 5.75 14.95
N LYS A 170 35.07 5.26 15.53
CA LYS A 170 34.51 3.93 15.22
C LYS A 170 33.78 3.97 13.88
N THR A 171 34.25 3.15 12.94
CA THR A 171 33.66 3.02 11.59
C THR A 171 33.52 1.55 11.20
N ARG A 172 32.85 1.25 10.08
CA ARG A 172 32.77 -0.12 9.55
C ARG A 172 34.16 -0.72 9.28
N LYS A 173 35.11 0.11 8.87
CA LYS A 173 36.51 -0.29 8.59
C LYS A 173 37.40 -0.26 9.84
N ARG A 174 37.00 0.47 10.88
CA ARG A 174 37.68 0.56 12.19
C ARG A 174 36.66 0.28 13.31
N PRO A 175 36.19 -0.97 13.48
CA PRO A 175 35.15 -1.30 14.46
C PRO A 175 35.59 -1.10 15.91
N ASN A 176 36.91 -1.07 16.16
CA ASN A 176 37.54 -0.81 17.45
C ASN A 176 38.09 0.63 17.57
N GLY A 177 37.62 1.57 16.73
CA GLY A 177 38.05 2.97 16.82
C GLY A 177 37.57 3.67 18.11
N PRO A 178 38.23 4.75 18.53
CA PRO A 178 37.91 5.47 19.76
C PRO A 178 36.50 6.04 19.71
N THR A 179 35.78 5.96 20.82
CA THR A 179 34.39 6.41 20.94
C THR A 179 34.27 7.46 22.04
N PRO A 180 33.16 8.24 22.08
CA PRO A 180 32.98 9.27 23.10
C PRO A 180 32.92 8.76 24.54
N HIS A 181 32.68 7.45 24.75
CA HIS A 181 32.59 6.87 26.10
C HIS A 181 33.80 7.23 26.95
N LEU A 182 33.54 7.53 28.22
CA LEU A 182 34.53 7.86 29.24
C LEU A 182 35.24 6.58 29.72
N ARG A 183 36.21 6.74 30.62
CA ARG A 183 37.01 5.61 31.12
C ARG A 183 36.20 4.58 31.92
N ASN A 184 35.09 5.01 32.52
CA ASN A 184 34.11 4.14 33.17
C ASN A 184 33.16 3.43 32.17
N GLY A 185 33.32 3.67 30.85
CA GLY A 185 32.50 3.07 29.80
C GLY A 185 31.16 3.77 29.56
N GLU A 186 30.84 4.83 30.31
CA GLU A 186 29.60 5.58 30.17
C GLU A 186 29.72 6.70 29.13
N LEU A 187 28.60 7.13 28.55
CA LEU A 187 28.60 8.31 27.69
C LEU A 187 28.67 9.59 28.53
N PRO A 188 29.37 10.64 28.06
CA PRO A 188 29.48 11.88 28.81
C PRO A 188 28.14 12.61 28.88
N LEU A 189 27.90 13.27 30.02
CA LEU A 189 26.78 14.18 30.25
C LEU A 189 27.26 15.62 30.05
N ALA A 190 26.43 16.46 29.43
CA ALA A 190 26.78 17.85 29.14
C ALA A 190 26.32 18.76 30.28
N ILE A 191 27.25 19.47 30.92
CA ILE A 191 26.94 20.39 32.01
C ILE A 191 27.03 21.82 31.49
N HIS A 192 25.91 22.51 31.54
CA HIS A 192 25.75 23.89 31.09
C HIS A 192 25.49 24.79 32.31
N ARG A 193 26.29 25.84 32.45
CA ARG A 193 26.20 26.79 33.56
C ARG A 193 25.63 28.13 33.07
N PRO A 194 24.72 28.75 33.82
CA PRO A 194 24.24 30.10 33.51
C PRO A 194 25.33 31.14 33.78
N GLU A 195 25.23 32.30 33.15
CA GLU A 195 26.04 33.49 33.49
C GLU A 195 25.84 33.91 34.95
N GLN A 196 24.59 33.81 35.44
CA GLN A 196 24.24 34.05 36.85
C GLN A 196 23.32 32.95 37.37
N ILE A 197 23.72 32.31 38.46
CA ILE A 197 22.86 31.35 39.17
C ILE A 197 21.83 32.14 39.98
N THR A 198 20.56 32.03 39.60
CA THR A 198 19.41 32.69 40.26
C THR A 198 18.42 31.69 40.84
N ARG A 199 18.57 30.40 40.50
CA ARG A 199 17.71 29.31 40.98
C ARG A 199 18.54 28.22 41.66
N ASP A 200 18.17 27.91 42.89
CA ASP A 200 18.83 26.90 43.72
C ASP A 200 18.27 25.49 43.44
N ALA A 201 18.31 25.09 42.17
CA ALA A 201 17.90 23.77 41.68
C ALA A 201 18.69 23.41 40.42
N PHE A 202 18.82 22.11 40.14
CA PHE A 202 19.52 21.63 38.95
C PHE A 202 18.55 21.01 37.96
N ALA A 203 18.68 21.38 36.69
CA ALA A 203 17.82 20.87 35.64
C ALA A 203 18.40 19.62 34.98
N LEU A 204 17.59 18.59 34.80
CA LEU A 204 17.87 17.47 33.88
C LEU A 204 16.98 17.62 32.64
N VAL A 205 17.58 17.70 31.46
CA VAL A 205 16.83 17.87 30.20
C VAL A 205 17.41 17.00 29.07
N GLU A 206 16.55 16.62 28.13
CA GLU A 206 16.96 15.86 26.95
C GLU A 206 17.84 16.68 25.99
N GLY A 207 18.89 16.03 25.47
CA GLY A 207 19.87 16.59 24.55
C GLY A 207 21.14 17.03 25.26
N THR A 208 22.24 17.19 24.53
CA THR A 208 23.53 17.68 25.05
C THR A 208 23.94 19.03 24.47
N GLY A 209 23.24 19.51 23.44
CA GLY A 209 23.58 20.70 22.65
C GLY A 209 22.82 21.96 23.06
N ALA A 210 22.19 22.63 22.09
CA ALA A 210 21.58 23.95 22.28
C ALA A 210 20.47 24.00 23.35
N LYS A 211 19.63 22.96 23.44
CA LYS A 211 18.48 22.88 24.35
C LYS A 211 18.86 22.99 25.85
N PRO A 212 19.75 22.14 26.39
CA PRO A 212 20.21 22.29 27.77
C PRO A 212 20.96 23.60 28.02
N HIS A 213 21.70 24.11 27.04
CA HIS A 213 22.42 25.36 27.19
C HIS A 213 21.47 26.57 27.31
N LEU A 214 20.45 26.66 26.45
CA LEU A 214 19.45 27.72 26.53
C LEU A 214 18.65 27.63 27.83
N LEU A 215 18.29 26.41 28.25
CA LEU A 215 17.59 26.22 29.51
C LEU A 215 18.41 26.76 30.69
N ALA A 216 19.71 26.49 30.71
CA ALA A 216 20.59 26.99 31.76
C ALA A 216 20.55 28.52 31.82
N GLN A 217 20.75 29.19 30.69
CA GLN A 217 20.77 30.66 30.63
C GLN A 217 19.41 31.27 31.01
N ARG A 218 18.32 30.73 30.46
CA ARG A 218 16.99 31.31 30.65
C ARG A 218 16.42 31.11 32.05
N MET A 219 16.73 30.00 32.70
CA MET A 219 16.26 29.70 34.05
C MET A 219 17.25 30.14 35.14
N GLY A 220 18.45 30.59 34.76
CA GLY A 220 19.53 30.91 35.68
C GLY A 220 19.89 29.74 36.59
N GLN A 221 19.88 28.52 36.05
CA GLN A 221 20.10 27.28 36.81
C GLN A 221 21.07 26.36 36.08
N VAL A 222 21.88 25.60 36.82
CA VAL A 222 22.81 24.65 36.17
C VAL A 222 22.00 23.51 35.57
N THR A 223 22.29 23.20 34.30
CA THR A 223 21.54 22.21 33.53
C THR A 223 22.45 21.07 33.07
N ILE A 224 22.02 19.83 33.31
CA ILE A 224 22.70 18.61 32.86
C ILE A 224 21.87 18.01 31.71
N GLY A 225 22.52 17.85 30.57
CA GLY A 225 21.96 17.29 29.36
C GLY A 225 22.44 15.86 29.08
N ALA A 226 21.53 14.98 28.68
CA ALA A 226 21.85 13.62 28.23
C ALA A 226 21.36 13.37 26.80
N ALA A 227 22.15 12.66 26.01
CA ALA A 227 21.78 12.29 24.64
C ALA A 227 20.51 11.41 24.64
N GLY A 228 19.44 11.89 24.01
CA GLY A 228 18.14 11.21 24.00
C GLY A 228 17.50 11.03 25.38
N GLY A 229 17.91 11.82 26.38
CA GLY A 229 17.34 11.76 27.74
C GLY A 229 17.77 10.53 28.55
N LEU A 230 18.80 9.80 28.11
CA LEU A 230 19.24 8.53 28.69
C LEU A 230 20.15 8.68 29.93
N PHE A 231 19.70 9.42 30.95
CA PHE A 231 20.48 9.63 32.18
C PHE A 231 20.80 8.32 32.92
N ALA A 232 19.88 7.36 32.93
CA ALA A 232 20.08 6.06 33.56
C ALA A 232 21.09 5.15 32.84
N ALA A 233 21.59 5.55 31.66
CA ALA A 233 22.65 4.84 30.95
C ALA A 233 24.06 5.28 31.39
N SER A 234 24.17 6.38 32.14
CA SER A 234 25.43 6.88 32.72
C SER A 234 25.29 7.15 34.24
N PRO A 235 24.89 6.16 35.05
CA PRO A 235 24.60 6.36 36.48
C PRO A 235 25.82 6.78 37.31
N GLU A 236 27.02 6.28 37.02
CA GLU A 236 28.23 6.64 37.78
C GLU A 236 28.64 8.09 37.52
N THR A 237 28.69 8.50 36.26
CA THR A 237 28.97 9.88 35.84
C THR A 237 27.90 10.83 36.37
N LEU A 238 26.63 10.45 36.32
CA LEU A 238 25.55 11.25 36.89
C LEU A 238 25.73 11.41 38.41
N LYS A 239 25.92 10.32 39.15
CA LYS A 239 26.05 10.37 40.61
C LYS A 239 27.27 11.17 41.06
N ALA A 240 28.42 10.99 40.40
CA ALA A 240 29.63 11.75 40.67
C ALA A 240 29.43 13.25 40.39
N THR A 241 28.81 13.58 39.25
CA THR A 241 28.47 14.96 38.89
C THR A 241 27.56 15.60 39.94
N LEU A 242 26.49 14.90 40.35
CA LEU A 242 25.54 15.45 41.32
C LEU A 242 26.18 15.65 42.70
N ALA A 243 27.04 14.71 43.14
CA ALA A 243 27.78 14.82 44.39
C ALA A 243 28.78 15.98 44.38
N GLN A 244 29.52 16.16 43.29
CA GLN A 244 30.48 17.25 43.13
C GLN A 244 29.81 18.62 43.12
N LEU A 245 28.63 18.74 42.52
CA LEU A 245 27.87 19.98 42.43
C LEU A 245 27.07 20.31 43.70
N GLY A 246 27.09 19.44 44.73
CA GLY A 246 26.45 19.70 46.03
C GLY A 246 24.92 19.72 46.01
N ILE A 247 24.30 18.89 45.18
CA ILE A 247 22.87 19.00 44.80
C ILE A 247 21.94 18.37 45.86
N THR A 248 20.80 18.99 46.13
CA THR A 248 19.73 18.41 46.96
C THR A 248 18.39 18.30 46.24
N THR A 249 18.14 19.18 45.26
CA THR A 249 16.88 19.27 44.50
C THR A 249 17.11 19.24 42.99
N ILE A 250 16.34 18.40 42.29
CA ILE A 250 16.44 18.17 40.86
C ILE A 250 15.10 18.50 40.18
N GLU A 251 15.16 19.30 39.12
CA GLU A 251 14.04 19.62 38.24
C GLU A 251 14.22 18.88 36.92
N PHE A 252 13.35 17.92 36.65
CA PHE A 252 13.36 17.16 35.42
C PHE A 252 12.48 17.84 34.37
N TYR A 253 13.00 18.07 33.17
CA TYR A 253 12.31 18.70 32.05
C TYR A 253 12.05 17.67 30.94
N PRO A 254 10.85 17.06 30.89
CA PRO A 254 10.48 16.10 29.85
C PRO A 254 10.39 16.77 28.47
N ASP A 255 10.68 16.00 27.42
CA ASP A 255 10.44 16.40 26.03
C ASP A 255 8.94 16.57 25.76
N ALA A 256 8.57 17.51 24.88
CA ALA A 256 7.17 17.68 24.50
C ALA A 256 6.63 16.40 23.86
N GLY A 257 5.46 15.93 24.30
CA GLY A 257 4.86 14.68 23.82
C GLY A 257 5.37 13.40 24.50
N ALA A 258 6.27 13.49 25.48
CA ALA A 258 6.78 12.31 26.20
C ALA A 258 5.67 11.47 26.85
N ILE A 259 4.58 12.11 27.31
CA ILE A 259 3.44 11.43 27.97
C ILE A 259 2.77 10.36 27.07
N GLN A 260 2.80 10.55 25.74
CA GLN A 260 2.23 9.60 24.78
C GLN A 260 3.20 8.44 24.46
N ASN A 261 4.50 8.62 24.68
CA ASN A 261 5.52 7.63 24.35
C ASN A 261 5.90 6.77 25.58
N LYS A 262 5.31 5.57 25.66
CA LYS A 262 5.54 4.60 26.74
C LYS A 262 7.02 4.21 26.91
N SER A 263 7.81 4.19 25.84
CA SER A 263 9.24 3.84 25.90
C SER A 263 10.06 4.95 26.55
N VAL A 264 9.78 6.21 26.19
CA VAL A 264 10.46 7.39 26.75
C VAL A 264 10.10 7.56 28.23
N LEU A 265 8.81 7.47 28.59
CA LEU A 265 8.38 7.50 30.00
C LEU A 265 9.01 6.39 30.84
N ARG A 266 9.20 5.20 30.27
CA ARG A 266 9.89 4.11 30.98
C ARG A 266 11.32 4.49 31.32
N GLN A 267 12.05 5.16 30.43
CA GLN A 267 13.40 5.61 30.69
C GLN A 267 13.43 6.70 31.77
N TYR A 268 12.52 7.68 31.71
CA TYR A 268 12.42 8.72 32.73
C TYR A 268 12.11 8.14 34.12
N ARG A 269 11.23 7.14 34.21
CA ARG A 269 10.93 6.42 35.45
C ARG A 269 12.16 5.75 36.06
N VAL A 270 13.00 5.12 35.23
CA VAL A 270 14.25 4.51 35.71
C VAL A 270 15.18 5.58 36.27
N THR A 271 15.31 6.73 35.60
CA THR A 271 16.08 7.86 36.10
C THR A 271 15.52 8.40 37.41
N TRP A 272 14.20 8.64 37.52
CA TRP A 272 13.59 9.14 38.75
C TRP A 272 13.74 8.16 39.92
N ALA A 273 13.65 6.85 39.66
CA ALA A 273 13.89 5.82 40.66
C ALA A 273 15.34 5.86 41.19
N LEU A 274 16.33 5.94 40.30
CA LEU A 274 17.74 6.05 40.68
C LEU A 274 18.02 7.31 41.51
N LEU A 275 17.50 8.47 41.08
CA LEU A 275 17.68 9.73 41.81
C LEU A 275 17.04 9.69 43.19
N LYS A 276 15.85 9.09 43.30
CA LYS A 276 15.15 8.91 44.58
C LYS A 276 15.90 7.94 45.50
N GLU A 277 16.45 6.85 44.96
CA GLU A 277 17.28 5.89 45.70
C GLU A 277 18.54 6.56 46.27
N TRP A 278 19.14 7.49 45.53
CA TRP A 278 20.29 8.27 46.00
C TRP A 278 19.94 9.43 46.94
N GLY A 279 18.66 9.59 47.30
CA GLY A 279 18.20 10.59 48.28
C GLY A 279 17.89 11.98 47.71
N TYR A 280 17.81 12.15 46.38
CA TYR A 280 17.48 13.44 45.77
C TYR A 280 15.97 13.66 45.67
N THR A 281 15.54 14.90 45.85
CA THR A 281 14.15 15.30 45.60
C THR A 281 13.96 15.67 44.13
N VAL A 282 13.06 14.97 43.43
CA VAL A 282 12.78 15.20 42.00
C VAL A 282 11.41 15.85 41.81
N THR A 283 11.38 16.99 41.13
CA THR A 283 10.16 17.60 40.58
C THR A 283 10.20 17.56 39.05
N VAL A 284 9.03 17.55 38.42
CA VAL A 284 8.88 17.46 36.96
C VAL A 284 8.25 18.74 36.44
N ALA A 285 8.94 19.41 35.52
CA ALA A 285 8.45 20.62 34.87
C ALA A 285 7.30 20.29 33.89
N TRP A 286 6.19 21.00 34.04
CA TRP A 286 4.94 20.76 33.32
C TRP A 286 4.30 22.07 32.88
N TRP A 287 4.20 22.27 31.57
CA TRP A 287 3.50 23.39 30.94
C TRP A 287 2.42 22.89 29.97
N LYS A 288 1.83 21.72 30.27
CA LYS A 288 0.83 21.02 29.45
C LYS A 288 1.37 20.41 28.15
N GLN A 289 2.65 20.04 28.12
CA GLN A 289 3.38 19.53 26.95
C GLN A 289 3.00 18.08 26.53
N THR A 290 1.73 17.88 26.19
CA THR A 290 1.12 16.57 25.90
C THR A 290 1.42 16.02 24.49
N ASP A 291 1.63 16.89 23.51
CA ASP A 291 1.83 16.54 22.10
C ASP A 291 2.87 17.47 21.47
N LYS A 292 3.89 16.88 20.84
CA LYS A 292 5.01 17.57 20.18
C LYS A 292 4.61 18.35 18.92
N ARG A 293 3.38 18.15 18.41
CA ARG A 293 2.81 18.87 17.26
C ARG A 293 2.14 20.18 17.65
N ILE A 294 1.73 20.29 18.91
CA ILE A 294 0.90 21.38 19.43
C ILE A 294 1.69 22.21 20.46
N HIS A 295 2.56 21.55 21.22
CA HIS A 295 3.33 22.18 22.29
C HIS A 295 4.81 22.18 21.92
N THR A 296 5.45 23.32 22.14
CA THR A 296 6.87 23.51 21.90
C THR A 296 7.73 22.87 23.00
N ASP A 297 8.96 22.55 22.62
CA ASP A 297 9.99 22.17 23.57
C ASP A 297 10.41 23.36 24.44
N ILE A 298 11.04 23.08 25.57
CA ILE A 298 11.39 24.13 26.56
C ILE A 298 12.29 25.24 25.99
N ASP A 299 13.17 24.92 25.02
CA ASP A 299 14.04 25.91 24.38
C ASP A 299 13.27 26.86 23.44
N GLU A 300 12.07 26.46 22.99
CA GLU A 300 11.19 27.22 22.09
C GLU A 300 9.95 27.78 22.80
N LEU A 301 9.90 27.70 24.14
CA LEU A 301 8.78 28.24 24.94
C LEU A 301 9.00 29.74 25.22
N ASP A 302 8.12 30.62 24.73
CA ASP A 302 8.27 32.07 24.90
C ASP A 302 8.10 32.54 26.35
N ASP A 303 7.11 31.98 27.06
CA ASP A 303 6.74 32.37 28.42
C ASP A 303 6.98 31.23 29.43
N LEU A 304 8.06 31.36 30.20
CA LEU A 304 8.49 30.38 31.20
C LEU A 304 7.63 30.40 32.47
N SER A 305 6.77 31.42 32.67
CA SER A 305 5.88 31.51 33.84
C SER A 305 4.79 30.43 33.85
N GLN A 306 4.58 29.75 32.72
CA GLN A 306 3.59 28.69 32.55
C GLN A 306 4.04 27.33 33.11
N ILE A 307 5.31 27.21 33.50
CA ILE A 307 5.88 25.98 34.00
C ILE A 307 5.44 25.74 35.43
N GLN A 308 4.74 24.63 35.64
CA GLN A 308 4.38 24.09 36.94
C GLN A 308 5.35 22.98 37.32
N TYR A 309 5.80 22.97 38.57
CA TYR A 309 6.69 21.93 39.08
C TYR A 309 5.87 20.91 39.86
N LEU A 310 5.69 19.74 39.26
CA LEU A 310 4.87 18.67 39.81
C LEU A 310 5.74 17.67 40.55
N SER A 311 5.20 17.02 41.58
CA SER A 311 5.84 15.81 42.09
C SER A 311 5.79 14.71 41.02
N VAL A 312 6.73 13.76 41.06
CA VAL A 312 6.71 12.59 40.16
C VAL A 312 5.36 11.87 40.25
N ALA A 313 4.79 11.74 41.45
CA ALA A 313 3.48 11.11 41.67
C ALA A 313 2.32 11.89 41.02
N ASP A 314 2.34 13.22 41.05
CA ASP A 314 1.33 14.06 40.40
C ASP A 314 1.45 14.00 38.88
N PHE A 315 2.68 14.05 38.34
CA PHE A 315 2.94 13.90 36.91
C PHE A 315 2.52 12.50 36.41
N GLU A 316 2.78 11.45 37.19
CA GLU A 316 2.30 10.10 36.90
C GLU A 316 0.79 9.99 37.00
N ARG A 317 0.14 10.71 37.93
CA ARG A 317 -1.32 10.78 38.03
C ARG A 317 -1.92 11.45 36.80
N ILE A 318 -1.34 12.55 36.32
CA ILE A 318 -1.76 13.21 35.06
C ILE A 318 -1.56 12.27 33.87
N THR A 319 -0.41 11.59 33.81
CA THR A 319 -0.12 10.58 32.78
C THR A 319 -1.12 9.43 32.82
N ALA A 320 -1.48 8.95 34.03
CA ALA A 320 -2.45 7.90 34.26
C ALA A 320 -3.89 8.37 34.05
N GLN A 321 -4.22 9.64 34.25
CA GLN A 321 -5.51 10.24 33.91
C GLN A 321 -5.65 10.43 32.40
N CYS A 322 -4.63 10.90 31.70
CA CYS A 322 -4.62 11.00 30.23
C CYS A 322 -4.72 9.62 29.58
N ASN A 323 -3.98 8.63 30.08
CA ASN A 323 -4.08 7.23 29.62
C ASN A 323 -5.33 6.51 30.16
N GLY A 324 -5.83 6.92 31.32
CA GLY A 324 -6.97 6.35 32.03
C GLY A 324 -8.30 6.85 31.50
N LEU A 325 -8.40 8.08 30.98
CA LEU A 325 -9.54 8.54 30.18
C LEU A 325 -9.65 7.71 28.89
N LEU A 326 -8.51 7.44 28.26
CA LEU A 326 -8.38 6.56 27.10
C LEU A 326 -8.80 5.12 27.42
N HIS A 327 -8.40 4.60 28.59
CA HIS A 327 -8.75 3.25 29.05
C HIS A 327 -10.19 3.14 29.63
N GLN A 328 -10.72 4.20 30.25
CA GLN A 328 -12.10 4.28 30.74
C GLN A 328 -13.09 4.44 29.59
N LEU A 329 -12.72 5.15 28.52
CA LEU A 329 -13.46 5.13 27.25
C LEU A 329 -13.49 3.71 26.65
N GLN A 330 -12.35 3.00 26.66
CA GLN A 330 -12.28 1.60 26.22
C GLN A 330 -13.04 0.62 27.14
N GLN A 331 -13.07 0.85 28.46
CA GLN A 331 -13.79 0.01 29.43
C GLN A 331 -15.29 0.30 29.53
N ALA A 332 -15.72 1.55 29.33
CA ALA A 332 -17.13 1.89 29.21
C ALA A 332 -17.74 1.26 27.95
N LEU A 333 -16.97 1.22 26.85
CA LEU A 333 -17.32 0.50 25.62
C LEU A 333 -17.40 -1.03 25.83
N SER A 334 -16.52 -1.62 26.64
CA SER A 334 -16.55 -3.08 26.90
C SER A 334 -17.63 -3.53 27.90
N LYS A 335 -18.10 -2.64 28.78
CA LYS A 335 -19.23 -2.91 29.70
C LYS A 335 -20.60 -2.87 29.01
N LEU A 336 -20.74 -2.16 27.90
CA LEU A 336 -21.95 -2.12 27.08
C LEU A 336 -22.08 -3.32 26.13
N THR A 337 -21.03 -4.15 26.00
CA THR A 337 -20.96 -5.27 25.06
C THR A 337 -20.73 -6.62 25.74
N ARG A 338 -21.43 -6.91 26.85
CA ARG A 338 -21.55 -8.30 27.31
C ARG A 338 -22.82 -8.93 26.72
N PRO A 339 -22.72 -9.99 25.89
CA PRO A 339 -23.87 -10.83 25.57
C PRO A 339 -24.30 -11.56 26.85
N SER A 340 -25.61 -11.57 27.13
CA SER A 340 -26.21 -12.56 28.01
C SER A 340 -25.98 -13.95 27.42
N SER A 341 -25.47 -14.89 28.22
CA SER A 341 -25.26 -16.29 27.84
C SER A 341 -26.51 -16.93 27.23
N PRO A 342 -26.39 -17.92 26.32
CA PRO A 342 -27.53 -18.54 25.67
C PRO A 342 -28.28 -19.45 26.66
N ALA A 343 -29.59 -19.24 26.79
CA ALA A 343 -30.49 -20.18 27.44
C ALA A 343 -30.64 -21.44 26.54
N GLN A 344 -30.43 -22.61 27.14
CA GLN A 344 -30.73 -23.91 26.56
C GLN A 344 -32.25 -24.13 26.45
N GLY A 345 -32.66 -24.75 25.33
CA GLY A 345 -33.58 -25.91 25.28
C GLY A 345 -35.02 -25.77 25.77
N PHE A 346 -35.96 -26.08 24.88
CA PHE A 346 -37.39 -26.29 25.12
C PHE A 346 -37.72 -27.25 26.28
N ALA A 347 -38.71 -26.87 27.11
CA ALA A 347 -39.72 -27.77 27.71
C ALA A 347 -40.94 -26.97 28.19
N THR A 348 -42.15 -27.36 27.76
CA THR A 348 -43.46 -27.06 28.40
C THR A 348 -43.86 -28.26 29.28
N PRO A 349 -44.89 -28.23 30.17
CA PRO A 349 -45.84 -27.17 30.57
C PRO A 349 -46.01 -27.02 32.12
N ASN A 350 -46.68 -25.95 32.59
CA ASN A 350 -47.81 -26.10 33.53
C ASN A 350 -48.52 -24.77 33.86
N ASP A 351 -49.84 -24.88 33.94
CA ASP A 351 -50.78 -23.92 34.53
C ASP A 351 -50.38 -23.52 35.95
N GLN A 352 -50.53 -22.23 36.29
CA GLN A 352 -51.26 -21.75 37.48
C GLN A 352 -51.28 -20.21 37.57
N GLN A 353 -52.49 -19.68 37.42
CA GLN A 353 -53.16 -18.69 38.29
C GLN A 353 -52.48 -17.36 38.69
N THR A 354 -53.32 -16.33 38.56
CA THR A 354 -53.46 -15.09 39.36
C THR A 354 -52.79 -13.79 38.88
N HIS A 355 -53.58 -13.02 38.15
CA HIS A 355 -54.09 -11.66 38.44
C HIS A 355 -53.26 -10.60 39.22
N PRO A 356 -53.57 -9.30 38.98
CA PRO A 356 -52.61 -8.21 38.90
C PRO A 356 -52.68 -7.28 40.12
N THR A 357 -51.77 -6.30 40.18
CA THR A 357 -52.07 -5.06 40.91
C THR A 357 -51.61 -3.83 40.16
N GLU A 358 -52.63 -3.08 39.73
CA GLU A 358 -52.59 -1.68 39.39
C GLU A 358 -51.98 -0.83 40.51
N SER A 359 -51.40 0.30 40.14
CA SER A 359 -51.88 1.65 40.49
C SER A 359 -50.77 2.64 40.12
N ARG A 360 -51.00 3.88 39.72
CA ARG A 360 -52.15 4.71 39.35
C ARG A 360 -51.49 5.98 38.79
N ARG A 361 -51.98 6.49 37.65
CA ARG A 361 -52.62 7.82 37.50
C ARG A 361 -51.69 9.01 37.79
N THR A 362 -51.56 10.04 36.95
CA THR A 362 -52.53 10.69 36.05
C THR A 362 -51.74 11.65 35.15
N LYS A 363 -52.00 11.71 33.83
CA LYS A 363 -52.82 12.73 33.12
C LYS A 363 -52.42 14.17 33.49
N ARG A 364 -52.28 15.16 32.61
CA ARG A 364 -52.72 15.51 31.23
C ARG A 364 -52.10 16.95 31.06
N THR A 365 -51.91 17.62 29.94
CA THR A 365 -52.68 17.81 28.69
C THR A 365 -51.87 18.82 27.85
N ALA A 366 -51.90 18.68 26.52
CA ALA A 366 -51.59 19.76 25.57
C ALA A 366 -52.67 20.87 25.62
N PRO A 367 -52.45 22.00 24.92
CA PRO A 367 -53.25 22.16 23.70
C PRO A 367 -52.53 22.82 22.51
N ASP A 368 -53.20 22.67 21.36
CA ASP A 368 -52.90 23.10 20.00
C ASP A 368 -53.16 24.59 19.69
N ASP A 369 -52.64 24.98 18.50
CA ASP A 369 -53.09 25.99 17.52
C ASP A 369 -53.10 27.50 17.85
N GLU A 370 -52.37 28.29 17.04
CA GLU A 370 -52.96 29.17 15.99
C GLU A 370 -51.93 30.03 15.23
N ARG A 371 -52.24 30.31 13.96
CA ARG A 371 -51.51 31.14 12.98
C ARG A 371 -51.72 32.65 13.25
N LEU A 372 -50.72 33.50 12.98
CA LEU A 372 -50.83 34.67 12.08
C LEU A 372 -49.52 35.47 11.96
N ALA A 373 -49.31 36.02 10.76
CA ALA A 373 -48.15 36.79 10.33
C ALA A 373 -48.19 38.27 10.78
N THR A 374 -47.03 38.89 10.99
CA THR A 374 -46.69 40.29 10.60
C THR A 374 -45.20 40.59 10.86
N LEU A 375 -44.53 41.21 9.88
CA LEU A 375 -43.18 41.83 9.93
C LEU A 375 -43.35 43.37 10.10
N PRO A 376 -42.30 44.20 10.25
CA PRO A 376 -41.03 44.09 10.98
C PRO A 376 -40.69 45.36 11.81
N ALA A 377 -39.83 45.26 12.83
CA ALA A 377 -39.19 46.44 13.45
C ALA A 377 -37.66 46.36 13.34
N THR A 378 -37.07 47.37 12.71
CA THR A 378 -35.66 47.49 12.37
C THR A 378 -34.88 48.14 13.52
N SER A 379 -33.81 47.49 14.01
CA SER A 379 -32.86 48.11 14.94
C SER A 379 -31.46 48.21 14.33
N ARG A 380 -30.84 49.37 14.55
CA ARG A 380 -29.63 49.90 13.89
C ARG A 380 -28.33 49.13 14.19
N ARG A 381 -28.37 48.00 14.92
CA ARG A 381 -27.19 47.16 15.21
C ARG A 381 -26.84 46.17 14.09
N ALA A 382 -27.78 45.85 13.19
CA ALA A 382 -27.55 44.97 12.04
C ALA A 382 -26.88 45.64 10.81
N ARG A 383 -26.71 46.98 10.82
CA ARG A 383 -26.12 47.73 9.69
C ARG A 383 -24.59 47.83 9.70
N ARG A 384 -23.91 47.61 10.83
CA ARG A 384 -22.43 47.62 10.89
C ARG A 384 -21.79 46.28 10.51
N SER A 385 -22.45 45.15 10.77
CA SER A 385 -21.97 43.83 10.34
C SER A 385 -22.06 43.65 8.81
N ARG A 386 -23.13 44.15 8.18
CA ARG A 386 -23.33 44.02 6.72
C ARG A 386 -22.37 44.84 5.84
N ARG A 387 -21.71 45.89 6.36
CA ARG A 387 -20.70 46.66 5.58
C ARG A 387 -19.32 46.00 5.54
N ARG A 388 -19.00 45.10 6.47
CA ARG A 388 -17.72 44.35 6.46
C ARG A 388 -17.81 43.12 5.57
N THR A 389 -18.94 42.40 5.59
CA THR A 389 -19.22 41.27 4.69
C THR A 389 -19.44 41.70 3.23
N ALA A 390 -20.01 42.89 3.00
CA ALA A 390 -20.17 43.42 1.64
C ALA A 390 -18.84 43.88 1.00
N ARG A 391 -17.81 44.25 1.78
CA ARG A 391 -16.47 44.57 1.25
C ARG A 391 -15.65 43.32 0.94
N LEU A 392 -15.77 42.27 1.76
CA LEU A 392 -15.17 40.95 1.48
C LEU A 392 -15.84 40.26 0.26
N LEU A 393 -17.15 40.43 0.09
CA LEU A 393 -17.86 39.95 -1.11
C LEU A 393 -17.70 40.85 -2.34
N ALA A 394 -17.24 42.11 -2.19
CA ALA A 394 -16.94 42.98 -3.32
C ALA A 394 -15.55 42.71 -3.93
N ALA A 395 -14.59 42.24 -3.14
CA ALA A 395 -13.28 41.81 -3.63
C ALA A 395 -13.39 40.54 -4.50
N HIS A 396 -14.27 39.60 -4.13
CA HIS A 396 -14.56 38.40 -4.93
C HIS A 396 -15.48 38.64 -6.15
N ARG A 397 -16.05 39.84 -6.34
CA ARG A 397 -16.99 40.14 -7.44
C ARG A 397 -16.36 40.76 -8.68
N ARG A 398 -15.04 41.04 -8.71
CA ARG A 398 -14.36 41.55 -9.92
C ARG A 398 -13.73 40.47 -10.82
N HIS A 399 -13.74 39.19 -10.42
CA HIS A 399 -13.14 38.09 -11.21
C HIS A 399 -14.05 36.85 -11.39
N GLY A 400 -15.37 37.02 -11.45
CA GLY A 400 -16.29 35.86 -11.50
C GLY A 400 -17.63 36.07 -12.20
N TYR A 401 -17.75 37.05 -13.10
CA TYR A 401 -19.06 37.36 -13.73
C TYR A 401 -19.32 36.68 -15.08
N ILE A 402 -18.44 35.77 -15.53
CA ILE A 402 -18.68 34.99 -16.76
C ILE A 402 -19.21 33.57 -16.46
N SER A 403 -19.01 33.04 -15.24
CA SER A 403 -19.32 31.63 -14.94
C SER A 403 -20.79 31.35 -14.65
N LYS A 404 -21.53 32.18 -13.90
CA LYS A 404 -22.92 31.83 -13.50
C LYS A 404 -23.93 31.82 -14.64
N LEU A 405 -23.89 32.82 -15.53
CA LEU A 405 -24.78 32.89 -16.69
C LEU A 405 -24.45 31.79 -17.72
N ARG A 406 -23.16 31.40 -17.83
CA ARG A 406 -22.73 30.27 -18.66
C ARG A 406 -23.06 28.92 -18.03
N LEU A 407 -23.00 28.76 -16.71
CA LEU A 407 -23.40 27.55 -15.98
C LEU A 407 -24.91 27.33 -16.07
N GLU A 408 -25.71 28.40 -16.01
CA GLU A 408 -27.16 28.32 -16.24
C GLU A 408 -27.49 28.03 -17.70
N ASN A 409 -26.79 28.63 -18.66
CA ASN A 409 -26.97 28.33 -20.08
C ASN A 409 -26.50 26.90 -20.42
N TYR A 410 -25.40 26.42 -19.85
CA TYR A 410 -24.88 25.06 -20.00
C TYR A 410 -25.80 24.03 -19.33
N ARG A 411 -26.23 24.25 -18.08
CA ARG A 411 -27.24 23.41 -17.41
C ARG A 411 -28.58 23.43 -18.15
N SER A 412 -28.97 24.55 -18.76
CA SER A 412 -30.17 24.61 -19.61
C SER A 412 -30.01 23.83 -20.91
N ARG A 413 -28.80 23.78 -21.49
CA ARG A 413 -28.48 23.00 -22.72
C ARG A 413 -28.36 21.51 -22.45
N ILE A 414 -27.72 21.10 -21.35
CA ILE A 414 -27.72 19.71 -20.87
C ILE A 414 -29.14 19.27 -20.54
N ARG A 415 -29.94 20.11 -19.86
CA ARG A 415 -31.36 19.80 -19.63
C ARG A 415 -32.17 19.71 -20.93
N ARG A 416 -31.86 20.50 -21.97
CA ARG A 416 -32.51 20.39 -23.29
C ARG A 416 -32.13 19.10 -24.02
N ARG A 417 -30.85 18.69 -24.00
CA ARG A 417 -30.41 17.40 -24.58
C ARG A 417 -30.90 16.18 -23.77
N ALA A 418 -30.88 16.27 -22.44
CA ALA A 418 -31.43 15.25 -21.55
C ALA A 418 -32.97 15.18 -21.63
N ALA A 419 -33.68 16.29 -21.89
CA ALA A 419 -35.12 16.28 -22.13
C ALA A 419 -35.48 15.70 -23.51
N GLN A 420 -34.64 15.89 -24.53
CA GLN A 420 -34.77 15.19 -25.82
C GLN A 420 -34.53 13.67 -25.68
N SER A 421 -33.65 13.24 -24.78
CA SER A 421 -33.43 11.83 -24.42
C SER A 421 -34.50 11.27 -23.46
N ALA A 422 -35.12 12.10 -22.61
CA ALA A 422 -36.18 11.66 -21.70
C ALA A 422 -37.55 11.55 -22.39
N ASN A 423 -37.81 12.34 -23.44
CA ASN A 423 -39.02 12.21 -24.25
C ASN A 423 -39.06 10.93 -25.11
N SER A 424 -37.96 10.16 -25.21
CA SER A 424 -37.97 8.80 -25.77
C SER A 424 -38.09 7.69 -24.70
N ARG A 425 -38.08 8.04 -23.40
CA ARG A 425 -38.14 7.07 -22.28
C ARG A 425 -39.53 6.90 -21.67
N SER A 426 -40.57 7.54 -22.21
CA SER A 426 -41.94 7.40 -21.72
C SER A 426 -42.95 7.01 -22.80
N SER A 427 -42.66 5.99 -23.61
CA SER A 427 -43.70 5.12 -24.21
C SER A 427 -43.08 3.90 -24.91
N SER A 428 -43.02 2.75 -24.24
CA SER A 428 -43.02 1.45 -24.92
C SER A 428 -43.25 0.30 -23.93
N LEU A 429 -44.43 0.30 -23.33
CA LEU A 429 -45.18 -0.91 -23.01
C LEU A 429 -46.64 -0.67 -23.44
N GLN A 430 -46.91 -0.77 -24.75
CA GLN A 430 -48.16 -1.24 -25.37
C GLN A 430 -48.14 -1.05 -26.90
N SER A 431 -48.89 -1.90 -27.58
CA SER A 431 -48.90 -2.32 -28.99
C SER A 431 -49.35 -1.30 -30.07
N CYS A 432 -48.68 -1.37 -31.24
CA CYS A 432 -49.10 -1.16 -32.67
C CYS A 432 -49.84 0.13 -33.12
N PRO A 433 -49.92 0.43 -34.45
CA PRO A 433 -48.90 0.51 -35.52
C PRO A 433 -48.96 1.85 -36.33
N GLU A 434 -48.04 2.03 -37.30
CA GLU A 434 -48.03 2.99 -38.44
C GLU A 434 -47.83 4.51 -38.13
N ASP A 435 -46.68 5.10 -38.50
CA ASP A 435 -46.51 5.85 -39.76
C ASP A 435 -45.06 6.41 -39.92
N ASN A 436 -44.59 6.51 -41.16
CA ASN A 436 -43.19 6.57 -41.57
C ASN A 436 -42.51 7.96 -41.52
N GLY A 437 -41.22 7.96 -41.14
CA GLY A 437 -40.26 9.04 -41.34
C GLY A 437 -38.82 8.50 -41.29
N THR A 438 -38.44 7.76 -42.31
CA THR A 438 -37.21 6.98 -42.52
C THR A 438 -35.90 7.76 -42.33
N LEU A 439 -35.12 7.38 -41.32
CA LEU A 439 -33.64 7.35 -41.38
C LEU A 439 -33.26 5.94 -41.86
N GLU A 440 -32.44 5.84 -42.90
CA GLU A 440 -32.03 4.55 -43.48
C GLU A 440 -31.31 3.67 -42.45
N THR A 441 -32.00 2.62 -42.03
CA THR A 441 -31.53 1.53 -41.16
C THR A 441 -30.76 0.48 -41.97
N THR A 442 -29.55 0.78 -42.44
CA THR A 442 -28.68 -0.23 -43.08
C THR A 442 -27.19 -0.14 -42.75
N THR A 443 -26.75 0.68 -41.79
CA THR A 443 -25.36 0.59 -41.33
C THR A 443 -25.23 -0.56 -40.31
N PRO A 444 -24.49 -1.63 -40.62
CA PRO A 444 -24.31 -2.71 -39.66
C PRO A 444 -23.56 -2.18 -38.42
N LEU A 445 -24.01 -2.58 -37.22
CA LEU A 445 -23.40 -2.19 -35.94
C LEU A 445 -21.93 -2.62 -35.81
N VAL A 446 -21.51 -3.58 -36.63
CA VAL A 446 -20.11 -3.99 -36.83
C VAL A 446 -19.78 -3.83 -38.32
N GLN A 447 -18.82 -2.97 -38.63
CA GLN A 447 -18.32 -2.76 -39.99
C GLN A 447 -16.91 -3.33 -40.15
N GLU A 448 -16.75 -4.22 -41.11
CA GLU A 448 -15.46 -4.77 -41.48
C GLU A 448 -14.86 -3.98 -42.65
N TYR A 449 -13.55 -3.77 -42.65
CA TYR A 449 -12.85 -3.03 -43.71
C TYR A 449 -11.50 -3.67 -44.08
N GLU A 450 -11.04 -3.44 -45.31
CA GLU A 450 -9.80 -4.02 -45.82
C GLU A 450 -8.54 -3.29 -45.31
N PRO A 451 -7.38 -3.97 -45.23
CA PRO A 451 -6.11 -3.31 -44.92
C PRO A 451 -5.86 -2.04 -45.75
N GLY A 452 -5.55 -0.94 -45.07
CA GLY A 452 -5.32 0.38 -45.68
C GLY A 452 -6.54 1.30 -45.74
N GLN A 453 -7.75 0.80 -45.46
CA GLN A 453 -8.99 1.61 -45.48
C GLN A 453 -9.40 2.18 -44.10
N ARG A 454 -8.57 1.99 -43.06
CA ARG A 454 -8.90 2.36 -41.66
C ARG A 454 -9.30 3.84 -41.52
N LEU A 455 -8.43 4.75 -41.99
CA LEU A 455 -8.66 6.19 -41.83
C LEU A 455 -9.90 6.67 -42.60
N GLN A 456 -10.08 6.17 -43.83
CA GLN A 456 -11.26 6.46 -44.65
C GLN A 456 -12.55 5.95 -43.98
N THR A 457 -12.49 4.79 -43.33
CA THR A 457 -13.63 4.24 -42.57
C THR A 457 -13.98 5.15 -41.40
N TRP A 458 -12.98 5.55 -40.59
CA TRP A 458 -13.21 6.50 -39.50
C TRP A 458 -13.79 7.83 -39.99
N GLU A 459 -13.23 8.39 -41.07
CA GLU A 459 -13.67 9.66 -41.66
C GLU A 459 -15.13 9.57 -42.13
N THR A 460 -15.49 8.48 -42.82
CA THR A 460 -16.85 8.25 -43.31
C THR A 460 -17.85 8.17 -42.16
N LEU A 461 -17.51 7.44 -41.09
CA LEU A 461 -18.38 7.28 -39.92
C LEU A 461 -18.55 8.57 -39.12
N ILE A 462 -17.47 9.31 -38.91
CA ILE A 462 -17.51 10.61 -38.22
C ILE A 462 -18.33 11.61 -39.04
N SER A 463 -18.13 11.66 -40.36
CA SER A 463 -18.91 12.52 -41.27
C SER A 463 -20.39 12.15 -41.32
N SER A 464 -20.71 10.88 -41.08
CA SER A 464 -22.09 10.38 -40.97
C SER A 464 -22.74 10.69 -39.62
N GLY A 465 -22.04 11.37 -38.71
CA GLY A 465 -22.58 11.85 -37.43
C GLY A 465 -22.43 10.89 -36.26
N PHE A 466 -21.63 9.83 -36.38
CA PHE A 466 -21.37 8.91 -35.27
C PHE A 466 -20.25 9.45 -34.35
N PRO A 467 -20.54 9.71 -33.05
CA PRO A 467 -19.59 10.33 -32.14
C PRO A 467 -18.60 9.33 -31.52
N TYR A 468 -18.92 8.04 -31.50
CA TYR A 468 -18.13 6.99 -30.85
C TYR A 468 -17.85 5.83 -31.81
N ILE A 469 -16.57 5.59 -32.06
CA ILE A 469 -16.07 4.48 -32.87
C ILE A 469 -15.18 3.60 -32.00
N LEU A 470 -15.45 2.30 -31.94
CA LEU A 470 -14.61 1.30 -31.32
C LEU A 470 -13.90 0.49 -32.40
N ASP A 471 -12.59 0.69 -32.57
CA ASP A 471 -11.75 -0.10 -33.48
C ASP A 471 -11.21 -1.35 -32.75
N GLN A 472 -11.86 -2.49 -33.01
CA GLN A 472 -11.50 -3.81 -32.50
C GLN A 472 -10.50 -4.57 -33.39
N SER A 473 -9.82 -3.90 -34.32
CA SER A 473 -8.78 -4.57 -35.12
C SER A 473 -7.73 -5.22 -34.23
N GLN A 474 -7.27 -6.43 -34.56
CA GLN A 474 -6.30 -7.16 -33.73
C GLN A 474 -4.97 -6.40 -33.52
N PRO A 475 -4.18 -6.74 -32.48
CA PRO A 475 -2.83 -6.20 -32.30
C PRO A 475 -1.96 -6.39 -33.54
N GLY A 476 -1.14 -5.38 -33.89
CA GLY A 476 -0.20 -5.46 -35.02
C GLY A 476 -0.77 -5.10 -36.39
N THR A 477 -2.07 -4.85 -36.51
CA THR A 477 -2.77 -4.35 -37.72
C THR A 477 -2.47 -2.89 -38.09
N GLY A 478 -1.70 -2.17 -37.27
CA GLY A 478 -1.28 -0.80 -37.54
C GLY A 478 -2.13 0.31 -36.91
N LYS A 479 -3.05 0.01 -35.97
CA LYS A 479 -3.91 1.02 -35.31
C LYS A 479 -3.17 2.29 -34.87
N SER A 480 -2.12 2.16 -34.05
CA SER A 480 -1.33 3.33 -33.58
C SER A 480 -0.54 3.99 -34.72
N TYR A 481 -0.10 3.22 -35.72
CA TYR A 481 0.60 3.74 -36.89
C TYR A 481 -0.31 4.66 -37.71
N ASP A 482 -1.51 4.19 -38.03
CA ASP A 482 -2.51 4.95 -38.77
C ASP A 482 -3.02 6.15 -37.97
N SER A 483 -3.18 6.00 -36.65
CA SER A 483 -3.51 7.13 -35.77
C SER A 483 -2.50 8.26 -35.88
N GLY A 484 -1.21 7.94 -36.03
CA GLY A 484 -0.16 8.94 -36.24
C GLY A 484 -0.18 9.63 -37.61
N ASN A 485 -0.88 9.05 -38.60
CA ASN A 485 -1.04 9.61 -39.95
C ASN A 485 -2.32 10.45 -40.11
N VAL A 486 -3.11 10.59 -39.04
CA VAL A 486 -4.31 11.43 -39.04
C VAL A 486 -3.94 12.89 -39.28
N THR A 487 -4.74 13.58 -40.09
CA THR A 487 -4.68 15.04 -40.25
C THR A 487 -5.98 15.66 -39.75
N PRO A 488 -5.96 16.71 -38.91
CA PRO A 488 -7.22 17.27 -38.37
C PRO A 488 -8.17 17.74 -39.46
N ILE A 489 -7.62 18.38 -40.51
CA ILE A 489 -8.39 18.86 -41.67
C ILE A 489 -9.11 17.71 -42.39
N GLY A 490 -8.47 16.54 -42.52
CA GLY A 490 -9.07 15.37 -43.16
C GLY A 490 -10.31 14.84 -42.43
N PHE A 491 -10.48 15.17 -41.14
CA PHE A 491 -11.64 14.79 -40.35
C PHE A 491 -12.60 15.96 -40.08
N GLY A 492 -12.37 17.13 -40.71
CA GLY A 492 -13.15 18.34 -40.43
C GLY A 492 -12.94 18.90 -39.01
N MET A 493 -11.78 18.64 -38.41
CA MET A 493 -11.44 19.00 -37.03
C MET A 493 -10.34 20.08 -37.00
N GLU A 494 -10.34 20.90 -35.95
CA GLU A 494 -9.23 21.83 -35.69
C GLU A 494 -8.05 21.13 -35.02
N GLN A 495 -8.34 20.09 -34.23
CA GLN A 495 -7.35 19.41 -33.40
C GLN A 495 -7.65 17.92 -33.26
N VAL A 496 -6.58 17.11 -33.18
CA VAL A 496 -6.65 15.69 -32.83
C VAL A 496 -5.72 15.42 -31.65
N ILE A 497 -6.22 14.69 -30.66
CA ILE A 497 -5.48 14.33 -29.45
C ILE A 497 -5.40 12.80 -29.32
N TYR A 498 -4.18 12.28 -29.35
CA TYR A 498 -3.86 10.88 -29.06
C TYR A 498 -3.65 10.68 -27.56
N LEU A 499 -4.53 9.91 -26.93
CA LEU A 499 -4.59 9.68 -25.50
C LEU A 499 -4.01 8.31 -25.15
N SER A 500 -2.89 8.28 -24.43
CA SER A 500 -2.19 7.04 -24.08
C SER A 500 -1.39 7.18 -22.78
N ASP A 501 -1.33 6.11 -22.00
CA ASP A 501 -0.46 6.03 -20.82
C ASP A 501 1.04 6.07 -21.20
N GLN A 502 1.37 5.64 -22.42
CA GLN A 502 2.72 5.71 -22.98
C GLN A 502 2.94 6.95 -23.84
N HIS A 503 2.11 8.00 -23.69
CA HIS A 503 2.20 9.22 -24.51
C HIS A 503 3.64 9.75 -24.61
N ARG A 504 4.46 9.70 -23.56
CA ARG A 504 5.86 10.17 -23.59
C ARG A 504 6.76 9.36 -24.53
N ASN A 505 6.53 8.05 -24.65
CA ASN A 505 7.36 7.11 -25.39
C ASN A 505 6.51 6.44 -26.48
N PRO A 506 6.35 7.10 -27.65
CA PRO A 506 5.46 6.59 -28.68
C PRO A 506 5.99 5.25 -29.19
N THR A 507 5.10 4.30 -29.44
CA THR A 507 5.45 2.93 -29.88
C THR A 507 5.72 2.84 -31.38
N VAL A 508 5.35 3.87 -32.14
CA VAL A 508 5.48 3.98 -33.60
C VAL A 508 6.03 5.35 -33.98
N SER A 509 6.79 5.40 -35.07
CA SER A 509 7.44 6.63 -35.54
C SER A 509 6.45 7.69 -36.03
N THR A 510 5.27 7.30 -36.53
CA THR A 510 4.25 8.26 -37.02
C THR A 510 3.70 9.17 -35.92
N LEU A 511 3.77 8.76 -34.65
CA LEU A 511 3.38 9.55 -33.48
C LEU A 511 4.54 10.36 -32.86
N GLU A 512 5.71 10.37 -33.49
CA GLU A 512 6.86 11.14 -33.03
C GLU A 512 6.76 12.62 -33.42
N GLN A 513 7.49 13.45 -32.68
CA GLN A 513 7.51 14.89 -32.87
C GLN A 513 7.94 15.32 -34.28
N GLY A 514 8.76 14.51 -34.97
CA GLY A 514 9.16 14.77 -36.36
C GLY A 514 7.99 14.81 -37.34
N ASN A 515 6.85 14.21 -36.99
CA ASN A 515 5.63 14.18 -37.79
C ASN A 515 4.56 15.18 -37.31
N GLY A 516 4.95 16.17 -36.51
CA GLY A 516 4.06 17.25 -36.04
C GLY A 516 3.33 16.99 -34.72
N TRP A 517 3.47 15.79 -34.12
CA TRP A 517 2.85 15.45 -32.84
C TRP A 517 3.55 16.11 -31.64
N CYS A 518 2.80 16.85 -30.84
CA CYS A 518 3.33 17.54 -29.67
C CYS A 518 2.95 16.82 -28.36
N ASP A 519 3.93 16.58 -27.47
CA ASP A 519 3.69 15.91 -26.19
C ASP A 519 3.21 16.85 -25.09
N LEU A 520 2.02 16.60 -24.55
CA LEU A 520 1.49 17.33 -23.40
C LEU A 520 2.03 16.73 -22.11
N GLU A 521 3.24 17.15 -21.76
CA GLU A 521 3.95 16.61 -20.61
C GLU A 521 3.35 17.07 -19.27
N ALA A 522 3.23 16.13 -18.32
CA ALA A 522 2.78 16.42 -16.97
C ALA A 522 3.91 17.09 -16.16
N ARG A 523 3.58 17.60 -14.96
CA ARG A 523 4.62 18.07 -14.04
C ARG A 523 5.54 16.91 -13.64
N HIS A 524 6.86 17.09 -13.72
CA HIS A 524 7.86 16.12 -13.30
C HIS A 524 9.09 16.75 -12.62
N GLY A 525 9.70 15.98 -11.71
CA GLY A 525 10.92 16.35 -10.98
C GLY A 525 12.22 16.03 -11.71
N GLY A 526 12.13 15.57 -12.96
CA GLY A 526 13.26 15.12 -13.79
C GLY A 526 12.91 13.82 -14.51
N LEU A 527 13.54 13.57 -15.66
CA LEU A 527 13.40 12.31 -16.39
C LEU A 527 14.77 11.68 -16.68
N ASN A 528 14.84 10.36 -16.58
CA ASN A 528 16.00 9.54 -16.93
C ASN A 528 15.72 8.77 -18.22
N ARG A 529 16.77 8.51 -18.99
CA ARG A 529 16.70 7.64 -20.17
C ARG A 529 17.10 6.23 -19.78
N VAL A 530 16.14 5.31 -19.79
CA VAL A 530 16.32 3.88 -19.47
C VAL A 530 15.94 3.08 -20.72
N LYS A 531 16.88 2.33 -21.30
CA LYS A 531 16.66 1.58 -22.56
C LYS A 531 16.02 2.45 -23.67
N ASN A 532 16.54 3.65 -23.89
CA ASN A 532 16.01 4.68 -24.82
C ASN A 532 14.60 5.24 -24.52
N ARG A 533 13.94 4.83 -23.43
CA ARG A 533 12.65 5.40 -22.98
C ARG A 533 12.87 6.44 -21.88
N LEU A 534 12.09 7.52 -21.91
CA LEU A 534 12.06 8.53 -20.86
C LEU A 534 11.14 8.09 -19.72
N GLN A 535 11.70 8.01 -18.52
CA GLN A 535 10.99 7.63 -17.29
C GLN A 535 11.22 8.67 -16.20
N ARG A 536 10.30 8.77 -15.23
CA ARG A 536 10.46 9.68 -14.09
C ARG A 536 11.69 9.25 -13.27
N SER A 537 12.58 10.19 -12.99
CA SER A 537 13.80 9.93 -12.19
C SER A 537 13.45 9.56 -10.75
N ALA A 538 14.22 8.65 -10.14
CA ALA A 538 14.10 8.39 -8.71
C ALA A 538 14.79 9.51 -7.89
N LYS A 539 14.49 9.57 -6.59
CA LYS A 539 15.04 10.61 -5.71
C LYS A 539 16.56 10.44 -5.58
N GLY A 540 17.31 11.43 -6.06
CA GLY A 540 18.78 11.46 -5.98
C GLY A 540 19.51 11.05 -7.26
N ASP A 541 18.79 10.61 -8.29
CA ASP A 541 19.39 10.25 -9.58
C ASP A 541 19.79 11.50 -10.38
N ALA A 542 20.85 11.39 -11.17
CA ALA A 542 21.15 12.36 -12.22
C ALA A 542 20.09 12.27 -13.33
N PHE A 543 19.53 13.41 -13.72
CA PHE A 543 18.48 13.48 -14.73
C PHE A 543 19.03 13.78 -16.13
N ALA A 544 18.49 13.08 -17.14
CA ALA A 544 18.76 13.35 -18.56
C ALA A 544 17.94 14.55 -19.06
N VAL A 545 16.70 14.70 -18.58
CA VAL A 545 15.85 15.87 -18.82
C VAL A 545 15.59 16.56 -17.49
N PRO A 546 15.90 17.87 -17.36
CA PRO A 546 15.69 18.60 -16.11
C PRO A 546 14.21 18.66 -15.72
N ALA A 547 13.94 18.84 -14.43
CA ALA A 547 12.58 19.03 -13.93
C ALA A 547 11.88 20.20 -14.64
N ASN A 548 10.63 20.01 -15.09
CA ASN A 548 9.81 21.10 -15.63
C ASN A 548 9.02 21.85 -14.52
N CYS A 549 9.01 21.32 -13.30
CA CYS A 549 8.33 21.89 -12.15
C CYS A 549 9.08 21.56 -10.85
N SER A 550 9.37 22.58 -10.06
CA SER A 550 10.02 22.48 -8.73
C SER A 550 9.05 22.19 -7.58
N ARG A 551 7.73 22.24 -7.83
CA ARG A 551 6.66 22.09 -6.83
C ARG A 551 6.02 20.69 -6.80
N ILE A 552 6.80 19.65 -7.07
CA ILE A 552 6.27 18.28 -7.19
C ILE A 552 5.96 17.68 -5.82
N GLY A 553 6.76 17.97 -4.81
CA GLY A 553 6.58 17.45 -3.46
C GLY A 553 5.27 17.91 -2.84
N VAL A 554 4.96 19.21 -2.90
CA VAL A 554 3.71 19.75 -2.35
C VAL A 554 2.50 19.24 -3.12
N LEU A 555 2.59 19.13 -4.43
CA LEU A 555 1.52 18.62 -5.29
C LEU A 555 1.19 17.16 -4.95
N ASN A 556 2.20 16.31 -4.83
CA ASN A 556 2.00 14.91 -4.44
C ASN A 556 1.40 14.81 -3.02
N ALA A 557 1.86 15.63 -2.08
CA ALA A 557 1.30 15.66 -0.73
C ALA A 557 -0.19 16.07 -0.71
N LEU A 558 -0.59 17.05 -1.52
CA LEU A 558 -1.98 17.47 -1.63
C LEU A 558 -2.86 16.42 -2.32
N ARG A 559 -2.34 15.73 -3.35
CA ARG A 559 -3.00 14.55 -3.95
C ARG A 559 -3.20 13.43 -2.93
N ASP A 560 -2.18 13.13 -2.13
CA ASP A 560 -2.26 12.10 -1.08
C ASP A 560 -3.31 12.44 -0.01
N LYS A 561 -3.57 13.73 0.22
CA LYS A 561 -4.64 14.24 1.09
C LYS A 561 -6.01 14.34 0.42
N ASN A 562 -6.13 13.88 -0.83
CA ASN A 562 -7.35 13.92 -1.64
C ASN A 562 -7.93 15.34 -1.78
N ILE A 563 -7.06 16.35 -1.91
CA ILE A 563 -7.49 17.75 -2.01
C ILE A 563 -8.03 18.01 -3.42
N PRO A 564 -9.30 18.46 -3.57
CA PRO A 564 -9.86 18.76 -4.87
C PRO A 564 -9.03 19.82 -5.60
N GLY A 565 -8.72 19.57 -6.88
CA GLY A 565 -7.97 20.51 -7.71
C GLY A 565 -6.49 20.64 -7.36
N ALA A 566 -5.89 19.69 -6.61
CA ALA A 566 -4.46 19.66 -6.30
C ALA A 566 -3.55 19.79 -7.54
N ASP A 567 -4.04 19.34 -8.69
CA ASP A 567 -3.33 19.36 -9.98
C ASP A 567 -3.52 20.61 -10.82
N THR A 568 -4.47 21.45 -10.42
CA THR A 568 -4.76 22.68 -11.14
C THR A 568 -3.63 23.69 -10.95
N ALA A 569 -3.36 24.46 -12.01
CA ALA A 569 -2.39 25.55 -11.91
C ALA A 569 -2.81 26.59 -10.86
N ASN A 570 -4.11 26.79 -10.67
CA ASN A 570 -4.67 27.80 -9.77
C ASN A 570 -4.23 27.61 -8.30
N LEU A 571 -4.13 26.37 -7.83
CA LEU A 571 -3.84 26.11 -6.43
C LEU A 571 -2.36 26.35 -6.05
N ILE A 572 -1.43 25.87 -6.88
CA ILE A 572 0.01 25.83 -6.53
C ILE A 572 0.84 26.84 -7.32
N CYS A 573 0.44 27.19 -8.54
CA CYS A 573 1.28 28.08 -9.38
C CYS A 573 1.16 29.53 -8.97
N GLY A 574 0.03 29.96 -8.41
CA GLY A 574 -0.24 31.35 -8.04
C GLY A 574 0.86 31.94 -7.17
N THR A 575 1.32 31.17 -6.19
CA THR A 575 2.29 31.56 -5.17
C THR A 575 3.72 31.09 -5.49
N CYS A 576 3.97 30.56 -6.68
CA CYS A 576 5.28 30.07 -7.08
C CYS A 576 6.23 31.23 -7.46
N ILE A 577 7.48 31.18 -6.94
CA ILE A 577 8.56 32.14 -7.28
C ILE A 577 8.87 32.11 -8.78
N ALA A 578 8.79 30.94 -9.39
CA ALA A 578 9.11 30.74 -10.79
C ALA A 578 7.92 31.01 -11.73
N ARG A 579 6.74 31.44 -11.24
CA ARG A 579 5.52 31.58 -12.05
C ARG A 579 5.72 32.39 -13.33
N GLU A 580 6.29 33.60 -13.22
CA GLU A 580 6.54 34.48 -14.36
C GLU A 580 7.49 33.87 -15.39
N ALA A 581 8.56 33.23 -14.92
CA ALA A 581 9.51 32.54 -15.79
C ALA A 581 8.87 31.29 -16.42
N CYS A 582 8.11 30.52 -15.64
CA CYS A 582 7.40 29.31 -16.05
C CYS A 582 6.33 29.58 -17.11
N ILE A 583 5.75 30.78 -17.13
CA ILE A 583 4.78 31.22 -18.14
C ILE A 583 5.46 31.55 -19.48
N ASN A 584 6.69 32.03 -19.47
CA ASN A 584 7.33 32.61 -20.67
C ASN A 584 8.52 31.79 -21.20
N ALA A 585 9.11 30.92 -20.39
CA ALA A 585 10.35 30.23 -20.70
C ALA A 585 10.44 28.86 -20.00
N ASN A 586 11.43 28.07 -20.41
CA ASN A 586 11.73 26.76 -19.86
C ASN A 586 13.11 26.77 -19.20
N GLY A 587 13.27 26.10 -18.06
CA GLY A 587 14.57 25.95 -17.41
C GLY A 587 14.53 24.93 -16.26
N PRO A 588 15.65 24.72 -15.54
CA PRO A 588 15.69 23.74 -14.47
C PRO A 588 14.70 24.08 -13.34
N GLY A 589 13.69 23.22 -13.16
CA GLY A 589 12.65 23.38 -12.14
C GLY A 589 11.49 24.30 -12.51
N TYR A 590 11.37 24.75 -13.77
CA TYR A 590 10.26 25.57 -14.26
C TYR A 590 10.04 25.46 -15.79
N GLY A 591 8.86 25.83 -16.27
CA GLY A 591 8.52 25.81 -17.70
C GLY A 591 7.26 25.01 -18.03
N PHE A 592 6.70 24.27 -17.06
CA PHE A 592 5.45 23.54 -17.22
C PHE A 592 4.32 24.38 -17.85
N LEU A 593 4.10 25.63 -17.40
CA LEU A 593 2.99 26.46 -17.92
C LEU A 593 3.22 26.92 -19.36
N ASN A 594 4.46 27.28 -19.72
CA ASN A 594 4.86 27.64 -21.06
C ASN A 594 4.72 26.44 -22.02
N GLN A 595 5.28 25.29 -21.63
CA GLN A 595 5.15 24.03 -22.37
C GLN A 595 3.68 23.68 -22.61
N ARG A 596 2.87 23.69 -21.53
CA ARG A 596 1.44 23.38 -21.60
C ARG A 596 0.68 24.32 -22.54
N ARG A 597 0.93 25.63 -22.48
CA ARG A 597 0.27 26.59 -23.39
C ARG A 597 0.61 26.31 -24.85
N ASN A 598 1.89 26.10 -25.14
CA ASN A 598 2.35 25.92 -26.51
C ASN A 598 1.82 24.63 -27.12
N VAL A 599 1.76 23.56 -26.32
CA VAL A 599 1.29 22.25 -26.79
C VAL A 599 -0.23 22.22 -26.95
N LEU A 600 -1.00 22.79 -26.01
CA LEU A 600 -2.47 22.83 -26.12
C LEU A 600 -2.97 23.59 -27.37
N GLY A 601 -2.19 24.51 -27.92
CA GLY A 601 -2.52 25.20 -29.17
C GLY A 601 -2.13 24.45 -30.45
N ALA A 602 -1.50 23.27 -30.35
CA ALA A 602 -1.06 22.51 -31.52
C ALA A 602 -2.26 21.82 -32.21
N PRO A 603 -2.20 21.53 -33.51
CA PRO A 603 -3.23 20.75 -34.21
C PRO A 603 -3.17 19.25 -33.87
N LEU A 604 -1.98 18.73 -33.54
CA LEU A 604 -1.73 17.32 -33.23
C LEU A 604 -1.04 17.18 -31.87
N LEU A 605 -1.70 16.51 -30.93
CA LEU A 605 -1.20 16.35 -29.56
C LEU A 605 -1.23 14.91 -29.12
N ARG A 606 -0.29 14.54 -28.26
CA ARG A 606 -0.32 13.30 -27.50
C ARG A 606 -0.32 13.63 -26.01
N ALA A 607 -1.14 12.94 -25.23
CA ALA A 607 -1.29 13.23 -23.81
C ALA A 607 -1.70 11.98 -23.02
N HIS A 608 -1.40 11.97 -21.72
CA HIS A 608 -2.14 11.13 -20.79
C HIS A 608 -3.57 11.72 -20.62
N PRO A 609 -4.65 10.91 -20.56
CA PRO A 609 -6.01 11.39 -20.32
C PRO A 609 -6.14 12.37 -19.13
N ASP A 610 -5.60 12.00 -17.97
CA ASP A 610 -5.57 12.86 -16.77
C ASP A 610 -4.83 14.20 -16.94
N SER A 611 -4.01 14.38 -17.99
CA SER A 611 -3.29 15.63 -18.23
C SER A 611 -4.12 16.66 -19.00
N LEU A 612 -5.24 16.28 -19.62
CA LEU A 612 -6.09 17.24 -20.35
C LEU A 612 -6.77 18.25 -19.40
N PRO A 613 -7.01 19.50 -19.81
CA PRO A 613 -7.80 20.42 -18.99
C PRO A 613 -9.26 19.97 -18.88
N ASP A 614 -10.01 20.56 -17.95
CA ASP A 614 -11.45 20.37 -17.89
C ASP A 614 -12.13 20.94 -19.15
N PRO A 615 -13.14 20.27 -19.74
CA PRO A 615 -13.89 20.80 -20.87
C PRO A 615 -14.47 22.21 -20.67
N GLU A 616 -14.77 22.61 -19.42
CA GLU A 616 -15.23 23.97 -19.12
C GLU A 616 -14.14 25.03 -19.36
N ASP A 617 -12.87 24.67 -19.13
CA ASP A 617 -11.70 25.55 -19.31
C ASP A 617 -11.08 25.42 -20.71
N TYR A 618 -11.27 24.28 -21.37
CA TYR A 618 -10.68 23.95 -22.67
C TYR A 618 -11.74 23.26 -23.56
N PRO A 619 -12.43 24.02 -24.43
CA PRO A 619 -13.46 23.47 -25.29
C PRO A 619 -12.91 22.41 -26.24
N LEU A 620 -13.62 21.28 -26.35
CA LEU A 620 -13.27 20.15 -27.23
C LEU A 620 -14.25 20.00 -28.40
N GLU A 621 -15.09 21.02 -28.66
CA GLU A 621 -16.21 20.95 -29.62
C GLU A 621 -15.77 20.71 -31.07
N ASN A 622 -14.52 21.06 -31.44
CA ASN A 622 -13.92 20.85 -32.77
C ASN A 622 -12.70 19.91 -32.69
N THR A 623 -12.73 18.98 -31.74
CA THR A 623 -11.60 18.08 -31.42
C THR A 623 -12.01 16.62 -31.55
N MET A 624 -11.14 15.82 -32.17
CA MET A 624 -11.23 14.36 -32.14
C MET A 624 -10.27 13.78 -31.08
N LEU A 625 -10.78 12.89 -30.23
CA LEU A 625 -9.97 12.14 -29.26
C LEU A 625 -9.73 10.71 -29.76
N ILE A 626 -8.47 10.28 -29.79
CA ILE A 626 -8.10 8.90 -30.07
C ILE A 626 -7.62 8.27 -28.77
N TRP A 627 -8.37 7.31 -28.25
CA TRP A 627 -8.08 6.62 -27.00
C TRP A 627 -7.33 5.32 -27.27
N ASP A 628 -6.10 5.22 -26.78
CA ASP A 628 -5.26 4.02 -26.90
C ASP A 628 -5.46 3.11 -25.67
N GLU A 629 -5.85 1.85 -25.93
CA GLU A 629 -6.16 0.84 -24.91
C GLU A 629 -7.14 1.32 -23.80
N PRO A 630 -8.31 1.89 -24.14
CA PRO A 630 -9.29 2.40 -23.19
C PRO A 630 -9.82 1.35 -22.20
N GLY A 631 -9.75 0.04 -22.52
CA GLY A 631 -10.07 -1.00 -21.55
C GLY A 631 -9.26 -0.90 -20.25
N GLN A 632 -8.02 -0.38 -20.33
CA GLN A 632 -7.16 -0.13 -19.18
C GLN A 632 -7.11 1.35 -18.79
N ASN A 633 -6.93 2.25 -19.76
CA ASN A 633 -6.61 3.66 -19.50
C ASN A 633 -7.86 4.52 -19.21
N PHE A 634 -9.06 4.03 -19.54
CA PHE A 634 -10.30 4.76 -19.29
C PHE A 634 -10.79 4.57 -17.85
N GLN A 635 -10.39 5.50 -16.96
CA GLN A 635 -10.79 5.52 -15.56
C GLN A 635 -12.26 5.98 -15.38
N VAL A 636 -13.03 5.14 -14.69
CA VAL A 636 -14.42 5.44 -14.26
C VAL A 636 -14.53 5.71 -12.76
N LYS A 637 -13.45 5.46 -12.01
CA LYS A 637 -13.44 5.53 -10.55
C LYS A 637 -12.18 6.20 -10.01
N GLN A 638 -12.30 6.76 -8.81
CA GLN A 638 -11.21 7.31 -8.03
C GLN A 638 -11.13 6.56 -6.69
N SER A 639 -9.93 6.10 -6.34
CA SER A 639 -9.68 5.35 -5.11
C SER A 639 -8.98 6.22 -4.07
N THR A 640 -9.59 6.39 -2.91
CA THR A 640 -9.02 7.09 -1.75
C THR A 640 -8.73 6.11 -0.63
N THR A 641 -7.47 5.99 -0.26
CA THR A 641 -7.01 5.12 0.83
C THR A 641 -6.84 5.91 2.11
N VAL A 642 -7.37 5.41 3.22
CA VAL A 642 -7.39 6.07 4.54
C VAL A 642 -6.68 5.21 5.57
N THR A 643 -5.69 5.79 6.23
CA THR A 643 -4.91 5.14 7.29
C THR A 643 -5.47 5.45 8.67
N LEU A 644 -5.03 4.72 9.69
CA LEU A 644 -5.36 5.03 11.08
C LEU A 644 -4.94 6.46 11.47
N THR A 645 -3.80 6.93 10.96
CA THR A 645 -3.31 8.30 11.18
C THR A 645 -4.29 9.33 10.60
N ASP A 646 -4.83 9.08 9.40
CA ASP A 646 -5.81 9.98 8.77
C ASP A 646 -7.12 10.02 9.57
N LEU A 647 -7.56 8.87 10.10
CA LEU A 647 -8.72 8.78 11.00
C LEU A 647 -8.50 9.60 12.28
N GLN A 648 -7.34 9.45 12.91
CA GLN A 648 -6.97 10.21 14.12
C GLN A 648 -6.93 11.72 13.86
N GLN A 649 -6.33 12.17 12.75
CA GLN A 649 -6.34 13.58 12.35
C GLN A 649 -7.76 14.13 12.17
N THR A 650 -8.65 13.32 11.58
CA THR A 650 -10.06 13.70 11.38
C THR A 650 -10.80 13.81 12.72
N ILE A 651 -10.59 12.87 13.63
CA ILE A 651 -11.14 12.93 15.00
C ILE A 651 -10.65 14.20 15.71
N SER A 652 -9.34 14.47 15.70
CA SER A 652 -8.76 15.67 16.33
C SER A 652 -9.34 16.97 15.79
N ALA A 653 -9.60 17.05 14.48
CA ALA A 653 -10.21 18.23 13.85
C ALA A 653 -11.68 18.44 14.25
N LEU A 654 -12.41 17.36 14.54
CA LEU A 654 -13.83 17.42 14.88
C LEU A 654 -14.08 17.63 16.38
N ILE A 655 -13.15 17.24 17.26
CA ILE A 655 -13.30 17.39 18.72
C ILE A 655 -13.56 18.85 19.15
N THR A 656 -13.04 19.82 18.40
CA THR A 656 -13.28 21.26 18.66
C THR A 656 -14.71 21.72 18.33
N TYR A 657 -15.52 20.86 17.70
CA TYR A 657 -16.91 21.09 17.32
C TYR A 657 -17.83 19.99 17.89
N PRO A 658 -18.14 20.01 19.21
CA PRO A 658 -18.80 18.90 19.90
C PRO A 658 -20.14 18.47 19.30
N GLU A 659 -20.96 19.41 18.83
CA GLU A 659 -22.26 19.12 18.22
C GLU A 659 -22.12 18.29 16.94
N ILE A 660 -21.16 18.65 16.08
CA ILE A 660 -20.93 17.97 14.81
C ILE A 660 -20.15 16.68 15.02
N PHE A 661 -19.21 16.66 15.98
CA PHE A 661 -18.54 15.44 16.39
C PHE A 661 -19.55 14.39 16.87
N ALA A 662 -20.52 14.77 17.71
CA ALA A 662 -21.56 13.87 18.20
C ALA A 662 -22.35 13.19 17.07
N LEU A 663 -22.59 13.89 15.94
CA LEU A 663 -23.31 13.33 14.79
C LEU A 663 -22.51 12.25 14.05
N VAL A 664 -21.18 12.34 14.01
CA VAL A 664 -20.32 11.39 13.28
C VAL A 664 -19.56 10.43 14.20
N GLN A 665 -19.60 10.66 15.51
CA GLN A 665 -18.92 9.84 16.52
C GLN A 665 -19.29 8.35 16.43
N PRO A 666 -20.55 7.94 16.23
CA PRO A 666 -20.89 6.52 16.05
C PRO A 666 -20.12 5.86 14.90
N LEU A 667 -19.99 6.56 13.77
CA LEU A 667 -19.26 6.07 12.61
C LEU A 667 -17.76 5.95 12.89
N LEU A 668 -17.17 6.97 13.50
CA LEU A 668 -15.74 6.97 13.84
C LEU A 668 -15.41 5.88 14.88
N SER A 669 -16.29 5.67 15.86
CA SER A 669 -16.17 4.61 16.86
C SER A 669 -16.28 3.21 16.23
N ALA A 670 -17.15 3.02 15.24
CA ALA A 670 -17.27 1.75 14.51
C ALA A 670 -16.03 1.44 13.63
N LEU A 671 -15.40 2.48 13.06
CA LEU A 671 -14.21 2.32 12.21
C LEU A 671 -12.93 2.02 12.99
N LEU A 672 -12.76 2.60 14.18
CA LEU A 672 -11.55 2.43 15.00
C LEU A 672 -11.11 0.96 15.16
N PRO A 673 -11.95 0.02 15.65
CA PRO A 673 -11.53 -1.36 15.85
C PRO A 673 -11.23 -2.12 14.55
N LEU A 674 -11.77 -1.65 13.42
CA LEU A 674 -11.49 -2.19 12.09
C LEU A 674 -10.13 -1.71 11.57
N MET A 675 -9.66 -0.55 12.02
CA MET A 675 -8.44 0.09 11.50
C MET A 675 -7.23 0.02 12.44
N ASP A 676 -7.44 -0.19 13.74
CA ASP A 676 -6.38 -0.24 14.75
C ASP A 676 -5.76 -1.64 14.96
N GLY A 677 -6.29 -2.66 14.28
CA GLY A 677 -5.83 -4.04 14.38
C GLY A 677 -6.33 -4.80 15.60
N SER A 678 -7.25 -4.23 16.38
CA SER A 678 -7.90 -4.91 17.51
C SER A 678 -8.84 -6.04 17.05
N MET A 679 -9.47 -5.90 15.88
CA MET A 679 -10.33 -6.91 15.28
C MET A 679 -9.61 -7.73 14.20
N LYS A 680 -9.79 -9.06 14.23
CA LYS A 680 -9.34 -9.94 13.13
C LYS A 680 -10.33 -9.86 11.97
N LEU A 681 -9.89 -9.33 10.82
CA LEU A 681 -10.73 -9.11 9.63
C LEU A 681 -10.65 -10.23 8.57
N GLY A 682 -10.04 -11.37 8.91
CA GLY A 682 -9.83 -12.47 7.96
C GLY A 682 -8.73 -12.21 6.93
N LYS A 683 -8.50 -13.17 6.03
CA LYS A 683 -7.40 -13.16 5.04
C LYS A 683 -7.53 -12.03 4.02
N TYR A 684 -8.75 -11.70 3.61
CA TYR A 684 -9.04 -10.74 2.55
C TYR A 684 -9.58 -9.40 3.05
N GLY A 685 -9.80 -9.24 4.36
CA GLY A 685 -10.45 -8.06 4.94
C GLY A 685 -11.97 -8.10 4.77
N LEU A 686 -12.60 -6.93 4.81
CA LEU A 686 -14.05 -6.75 4.64
C LEU A 686 -14.35 -6.05 3.31
N ASN A 687 -15.20 -6.68 2.48
CA ASN A 687 -15.73 -6.10 1.26
C ASN A 687 -16.85 -5.06 1.55
N HIS A 688 -17.47 -4.49 0.52
CA HIS A 688 -18.47 -3.43 0.69
C HIS A 688 -19.67 -3.84 1.53
N LEU A 689 -20.31 -4.97 1.21
CA LEU A 689 -21.51 -5.43 1.91
C LEU A 689 -21.19 -5.79 3.37
N ALA A 690 -20.11 -6.54 3.59
CA ALA A 690 -19.67 -6.93 4.92
C ALA A 690 -19.28 -5.71 5.78
N LEU A 691 -18.62 -4.71 5.20
CA LEU A 691 -18.27 -3.48 5.92
C LEU A 691 -19.49 -2.62 6.20
N LYS A 692 -20.36 -2.41 5.21
CA LYS A 692 -21.60 -1.62 5.35
C LYS A 692 -22.49 -2.17 6.45
N SER A 693 -22.60 -3.50 6.58
CA SER A 693 -23.37 -4.15 7.65
C SER A 693 -22.86 -3.88 9.07
N ARG A 694 -21.59 -3.45 9.22
CA ARG A 694 -20.95 -3.17 10.52
C ARG A 694 -20.87 -1.68 10.84
N LEU A 695 -21.18 -0.81 9.88
CA LEU A 695 -21.15 0.63 10.06
C LEU A 695 -22.57 1.15 10.34
N PRO A 696 -22.70 2.22 11.15
CA PRO A 696 -24.01 2.80 11.41
C PRO A 696 -24.61 3.42 10.14
N ASP A 697 -25.93 3.45 10.09
CA ASP A 697 -26.63 4.26 9.10
C ASP A 697 -26.34 5.74 9.35
N MET A 698 -26.06 6.47 8.28
CA MET A 698 -25.76 7.90 8.30
C MET A 698 -26.87 8.72 7.62
N ALA A 699 -28.05 8.14 7.44
CA ALA A 699 -29.24 8.86 6.98
C ALA A 699 -29.49 10.13 7.82
N GLY A 700 -29.78 11.24 7.14
CA GLY A 700 -30.10 12.52 7.78
C GLY A 700 -28.90 13.39 8.20
N VAL A 701 -27.66 12.89 8.17
CA VAL A 701 -26.46 13.70 8.47
C VAL A 701 -26.22 14.72 7.36
N LYS A 702 -26.28 16.02 7.70
CA LYS A 702 -26.04 17.12 6.74
C LYS A 702 -24.54 17.29 6.48
N LEU A 703 -24.13 17.05 5.23
CA LEU A 703 -22.74 17.12 4.81
C LEU A 703 -22.16 18.54 4.76
N GLY A 704 -22.99 19.57 4.63
CA GLY A 704 -22.54 20.95 4.39
C GLY A 704 -21.72 21.54 5.54
N GLU A 705 -22.15 21.36 6.79
CA GLU A 705 -21.46 21.87 7.98
C GLU A 705 -20.14 21.12 8.22
N ILE A 706 -20.17 19.79 8.05
CA ILE A 706 -18.98 18.94 8.16
C ILE A 706 -17.94 19.34 7.11
N ALA A 707 -18.37 19.62 5.87
CA ALA A 707 -17.47 20.05 4.80
C ALA A 707 -16.80 21.40 5.08
N LEU A 708 -17.50 22.34 5.72
CA LEU A 708 -16.93 23.63 6.11
C LEU A 708 -15.89 23.48 7.22
N ILE A 709 -16.11 22.58 8.18
CA ILE A 709 -15.19 22.34 9.30
C ILE A 709 -13.95 21.58 8.86
N LEU A 710 -14.13 20.54 8.05
CA LEU A 710 -13.03 19.73 7.52
C LEU A 710 -12.35 20.39 6.32
N MET A 711 -12.75 21.61 5.97
CA MET A 711 -12.14 22.37 4.88
C MET A 711 -10.65 22.54 5.20
N PRO A 712 -9.77 22.10 4.29
CA PRO A 712 -8.34 22.11 4.55
C PRO A 712 -7.83 23.55 4.65
N ASN A 713 -7.06 23.86 5.70
CA ASN A 713 -6.34 25.12 5.76
C ASN A 713 -5.11 25.04 4.84
N LEU A 714 -5.20 25.71 3.69
CA LEU A 714 -4.12 25.79 2.70
C LEU A 714 -3.37 27.13 2.77
N GLY A 715 -3.51 27.89 3.88
CA GLY A 715 -2.86 29.19 4.08
C GLY A 715 -1.34 29.14 3.97
N PHE A 716 -0.72 27.99 4.26
CA PHE A 716 0.71 27.78 4.08
C PHE A 716 1.19 27.90 2.62
N LEU A 717 0.29 27.71 1.64
CA LEU A 717 0.60 28.00 0.24
C LEU A 717 0.73 29.51 -0.04
N ASN A 718 0.15 30.34 0.82
CA ASN A 718 0.07 31.80 0.72
C ASN A 718 0.42 32.46 2.06
N THR A 719 1.69 32.36 2.45
CA THR A 719 2.22 32.82 3.75
C THR A 719 2.00 34.30 4.04
N THR A 720 1.73 35.13 3.04
CA THR A 720 1.52 36.58 3.24
C THR A 720 0.06 36.99 3.36
N SER A 721 -0.88 36.07 3.09
CA SER A 721 -2.32 36.35 3.14
C SER A 721 -2.79 36.83 4.51
N ASP A 722 -2.17 36.34 5.59
CA ASP A 722 -2.46 36.76 6.96
C ASP A 722 -2.10 38.24 7.24
N TYR A 723 -1.21 38.82 6.43
CA TYR A 723 -0.87 40.25 6.47
C TYR A 723 -1.73 41.10 5.52
N GLY A 724 -2.77 40.52 4.91
CA GLY A 724 -3.70 41.20 4.02
C GLY A 724 -3.20 41.41 2.59
N ILE A 725 -2.10 40.78 2.19
CA ILE A 725 -1.51 40.86 0.84
C ILE A 725 -1.28 39.45 0.31
N ASP A 726 -1.84 39.15 -0.86
CA ASP A 726 -1.64 37.85 -1.50
C ASP A 726 -0.19 37.69 -1.99
N LEU A 727 0.44 36.55 -1.67
CA LEU A 727 1.79 36.20 -2.12
C LEU A 727 1.89 36.17 -3.66
N ALA A 728 0.77 35.87 -4.34
CA ALA A 728 0.66 35.92 -5.80
C ALA A 728 0.79 37.36 -6.35
N ASP A 729 0.39 38.37 -5.58
CA ASP A 729 0.39 39.78 -5.99
C ASP A 729 1.74 40.47 -5.69
N LEU A 730 2.59 39.85 -4.87
CA LEU A 730 3.90 40.39 -4.55
C LEU A 730 4.87 40.31 -5.73
N PRO A 731 5.73 41.32 -5.95
CA PRO A 731 6.83 41.26 -6.89
C PRO A 731 7.75 40.06 -6.64
N LYS A 732 8.32 39.48 -7.71
CA LYS A 732 9.20 38.28 -7.66
C LYS A 732 10.24 38.29 -6.55
N GLN A 733 10.91 39.43 -6.32
CA GLN A 733 11.96 39.56 -5.29
C GLN A 733 11.41 39.41 -3.86
N LEU A 734 10.21 39.94 -3.60
CA LEU A 734 9.54 39.80 -2.31
C LEU A 734 8.92 38.41 -2.17
N ARG A 735 8.28 37.89 -3.24
CA ARG A 735 7.76 36.52 -3.26
C ARG A 735 8.84 35.50 -2.89
N LYS A 736 10.08 35.65 -3.42
CA LYS A 736 11.22 34.79 -3.08
C LYS A 736 11.56 34.76 -1.58
N LYS A 737 11.35 35.86 -0.84
CA LYS A 737 11.65 35.93 0.60
C LYS A 737 10.60 35.23 1.46
N PHE A 738 9.33 35.29 1.05
CA PHE A 738 8.20 34.75 1.82
C PHE A 738 7.76 33.35 1.38
N THR A 739 8.27 32.88 0.24
CA THR A 739 7.90 31.57 -0.29
C THR A 739 8.78 30.47 0.29
N GLU A 740 8.16 29.49 0.92
CA GLU A 740 8.84 28.32 1.48
C GLU A 740 9.36 27.33 0.42
N ARG A 741 10.26 26.43 0.83
CA ARG A 741 10.76 25.35 -0.04
C ARG A 741 9.69 24.30 -0.27
N ASP A 742 9.76 23.61 -1.41
CA ASP A 742 8.80 22.57 -1.76
C ASP A 742 8.74 21.43 -0.73
N SER A 743 9.89 21.05 -0.17
CA SER A 743 9.98 20.04 0.88
C SER A 743 9.25 20.45 2.17
N GLU A 744 9.35 21.73 2.55
CA GLU A 744 8.72 22.28 3.75
C GLU A 744 7.20 22.35 3.57
N MET A 745 6.74 22.91 2.44
CA MET A 745 5.31 22.92 2.10
C MET A 745 4.72 21.52 1.99
N ALA A 746 5.47 20.56 1.42
CA ALA A 746 5.03 19.18 1.32
C ALA A 746 4.87 18.53 2.70
N GLU A 747 5.79 18.82 3.63
CA GLU A 747 5.72 18.34 5.01
C GLU A 747 4.54 18.99 5.76
N GLN A 748 4.33 20.29 5.61
CA GLN A 748 3.17 21.00 6.15
C GLN A 748 1.86 20.44 5.58
N ALA A 749 1.78 20.14 4.28
CA ALA A 749 0.62 19.50 3.68
C ALA A 749 0.37 18.10 4.28
N ARG A 750 1.40 17.26 4.42
CA ARG A 750 1.24 15.90 4.99
C ARG A 750 0.80 15.92 6.45
N ASN A 751 1.32 16.86 7.23
CA ASN A 751 1.13 16.88 8.68
C ASN A 751 -0.05 17.74 9.12
N GLY A 752 -0.29 18.87 8.45
CA GLY A 752 -1.28 19.88 8.83
C GLY A 752 -2.60 19.83 8.06
N VAL A 753 -2.64 19.17 6.88
CA VAL A 753 -3.88 19.07 6.10
C VAL A 753 -4.62 17.78 6.42
N VAL A 754 -5.88 17.91 6.82
CA VAL A 754 -6.79 16.78 7.04
C VAL A 754 -7.16 16.17 5.69
N LYS A 755 -7.00 14.85 5.57
CA LYS A 755 -7.35 14.11 4.37
C LYS A 755 -8.85 14.18 4.11
N GLN A 756 -9.25 14.45 2.88
CA GLN A 756 -10.65 14.59 2.50
C GLN A 756 -11.26 13.22 2.17
N TRP A 757 -11.76 12.50 3.18
CA TRP A 757 -12.31 11.15 3.01
C TRP A 757 -13.65 10.93 3.71
N LEU A 758 -13.94 11.64 4.81
CA LEU A 758 -15.15 11.43 5.61
C LEU A 758 -16.44 11.77 4.85
N ILE A 759 -16.45 12.87 4.10
CA ILE A 759 -17.62 13.28 3.30
C ILE A 759 -17.94 12.23 2.23
N PRO A 760 -16.98 11.77 1.40
CA PRO A 760 -17.20 10.62 0.51
C PRO A 760 -17.75 9.38 1.21
N LEU A 761 -17.20 9.02 2.38
CA LEU A 761 -17.68 7.86 3.14
C LEU A 761 -19.15 8.00 3.52
N ILE A 762 -19.52 9.12 4.15
CA ILE A 762 -20.90 9.35 4.61
C ILE A 762 -21.84 9.34 3.41
N ARG A 763 -21.45 9.93 2.27
CA ARG A 763 -22.26 9.89 1.05
C ARG A 763 -22.52 8.47 0.56
N ILE A 764 -21.53 7.58 0.60
CA ILE A 764 -21.70 6.16 0.25
C ILE A 764 -22.64 5.47 1.24
N LEU A 765 -22.50 5.72 2.54
CA LEU A 765 -23.36 5.15 3.58
C LEU A 765 -24.81 5.64 3.46
N GLN A 766 -25.03 6.85 2.97
CA GLN A 766 -26.34 7.42 2.63
C GLN A 766 -26.95 6.87 1.33
N GLY A 767 -26.32 5.88 0.69
CA GLY A 767 -26.79 5.28 -0.57
C GLY A 767 -26.31 5.99 -1.84
N GLY A 768 -25.39 6.94 -1.73
CA GLY A 768 -24.72 7.52 -2.89
C GLY A 768 -23.79 6.53 -3.59
N ALA A 769 -23.49 6.80 -4.86
CA ALA A 769 -22.63 5.94 -5.67
C ALA A 769 -21.20 5.84 -5.08
N GLY A 770 -20.71 4.61 -4.93
CA GLY A 770 -19.36 4.30 -4.48
C GLY A 770 -19.31 3.04 -3.62
N CYS A 771 -18.09 2.56 -3.39
CA CYS A 771 -17.83 1.34 -2.63
C CYS A 771 -16.81 1.58 -1.53
N ILE A 772 -16.87 0.77 -0.49
CA ILE A 772 -15.95 0.82 0.64
C ILE A 772 -15.40 -0.56 0.93
N GLN A 773 -14.18 -0.63 1.43
CA GLN A 773 -13.57 -1.88 1.85
C GLN A 773 -12.50 -1.61 2.91
N VAL A 774 -12.22 -2.58 3.76
CA VAL A 774 -11.09 -2.51 4.71
C VAL A 774 -10.21 -3.71 4.51
N SER A 775 -8.92 -3.49 4.28
CA SER A 775 -7.94 -4.58 4.11
C SER A 775 -7.70 -5.32 5.43
N ARG A 776 -7.08 -6.51 5.35
CA ARG A 776 -6.61 -7.27 6.53
C ARG A 776 -5.67 -6.50 7.48
N TYR A 777 -5.09 -5.38 7.02
CA TYR A 777 -4.17 -4.54 7.79
C TYR A 777 -4.83 -3.27 8.33
N GLY A 778 -6.17 -3.16 8.27
CA GLY A 778 -6.89 -1.99 8.76
C GLY A 778 -6.81 -0.75 7.84
N LEU A 779 -6.55 -0.97 6.55
CA LEU A 779 -6.50 0.09 5.54
C LEU A 779 -7.88 0.24 4.90
N LEU A 780 -8.57 1.35 5.16
CA LEU A 780 -9.87 1.67 4.55
C LEU A 780 -9.65 2.22 3.13
N THR A 781 -10.37 1.71 2.15
CA THR A 781 -10.36 2.22 0.78
C THR A 781 -11.77 2.59 0.36
N LEU A 782 -11.91 3.80 -0.16
CA LEU A 782 -13.15 4.33 -0.75
C LEU A 782 -12.96 4.40 -2.26
N ASN A 783 -13.89 3.81 -3.01
CA ASN A 783 -13.95 3.96 -4.46
C ASN A 783 -15.16 4.84 -4.77
N THR A 784 -14.95 6.01 -5.36
CA THR A 784 -16.03 6.91 -5.80
C THR A 784 -16.02 7.05 -7.32
N PRO A 785 -17.15 7.37 -7.97
CA PRO A 785 -17.18 7.67 -9.39
C PRO A 785 -16.23 8.81 -9.76
N ASN A 786 -15.53 8.67 -10.88
CA ASN A 786 -14.70 9.71 -11.49
C ASN A 786 -15.22 10.01 -12.90
N PRO A 787 -15.96 11.11 -13.10
CA PRO A 787 -16.58 11.40 -14.39
C PRO A 787 -15.61 11.99 -15.41
N ARG A 788 -14.38 12.35 -15.01
CA ARG A 788 -13.43 13.13 -15.81
C ARG A 788 -13.23 12.62 -17.25
N HIS A 789 -12.93 11.34 -17.44
CA HIS A 789 -12.69 10.79 -18.78
C HIS A 789 -13.98 10.72 -19.60
N ARG A 790 -15.10 10.44 -18.95
CA ARG A 790 -16.44 10.48 -19.58
C ARG A 790 -16.78 11.89 -20.04
N ASP A 791 -16.55 12.89 -19.20
CA ASP A 791 -16.82 14.30 -19.52
C ASP A 791 -15.96 14.77 -20.71
N LEU A 792 -14.69 14.36 -20.77
CA LEU A 792 -13.81 14.60 -21.93
C LEU A 792 -14.36 13.96 -23.21
N ALA A 793 -14.72 12.67 -23.16
CA ALA A 793 -15.25 11.95 -24.31
C ALA A 793 -16.58 12.52 -24.80
N GLN A 794 -17.46 12.95 -23.88
CA GLN A 794 -18.75 13.56 -24.21
C GLN A 794 -18.62 15.01 -24.73
N ALA A 795 -17.55 15.72 -24.37
CA ALA A 795 -17.31 17.09 -24.84
C ALA A 795 -16.63 17.15 -26.21
N ALA A 796 -15.92 16.09 -26.61
CA ALA A 796 -15.27 15.99 -27.90
C ALA A 796 -16.28 15.81 -29.05
N GLN A 797 -15.93 16.27 -30.26
CA GLN A 797 -16.78 16.10 -31.45
C GLN A 797 -16.88 14.63 -31.86
N ALA A 798 -15.75 13.93 -31.80
CA ALA A 798 -15.63 12.53 -32.19
C ALA A 798 -14.61 11.80 -31.31
N ASN A 799 -14.83 10.51 -31.07
CA ASN A 799 -13.92 9.66 -30.32
C ASN A 799 -13.67 8.35 -31.07
N VAL A 800 -12.39 7.98 -31.17
CA VAL A 800 -11.95 6.69 -31.69
C VAL A 800 -11.28 5.91 -30.56
N PHE A 801 -11.83 4.77 -30.21
CA PHE A 801 -11.36 3.89 -29.14
C PHE A 801 -10.60 2.72 -29.77
N LEU A 802 -9.30 2.62 -29.52
CA LEU A 802 -8.43 1.59 -30.09
C LEU A 802 -8.26 0.46 -29.08
N ASP A 803 -9.11 -0.57 -29.15
CA ASP A 803 -8.99 -1.74 -28.28
C ASP A 803 -9.55 -2.98 -28.95
N ALA A 804 -8.68 -3.96 -29.16
CA ALA A 804 -9.06 -5.23 -29.79
C ALA A 804 -9.94 -6.11 -28.90
N THR A 805 -9.91 -5.90 -27.58
CA THR A 805 -10.52 -6.83 -26.61
C THR A 805 -11.58 -6.19 -25.72
N LEU A 806 -11.80 -4.87 -25.82
CA LEU A 806 -12.90 -4.20 -25.13
C LEU A 806 -14.21 -4.47 -25.85
N SER A 807 -15.23 -4.93 -25.13
CA SER A 807 -16.58 -5.10 -25.68
C SER A 807 -17.29 -3.76 -25.86
N ARG A 808 -18.23 -3.70 -26.81
CA ARG A 808 -19.08 -2.53 -27.05
C ARG A 808 -19.91 -2.21 -25.80
N GLU A 809 -20.42 -3.25 -25.14
CA GLU A 809 -21.27 -3.17 -23.95
C GLU A 809 -20.49 -2.60 -22.75
N ASP A 810 -19.25 -3.05 -22.52
CA ASP A 810 -18.41 -2.53 -21.44
C ASP A 810 -17.97 -1.08 -21.72
N LEU A 811 -17.72 -0.72 -22.98
CA LEU A 811 -17.43 0.67 -23.36
C LEU A 811 -18.66 1.57 -23.16
N ALA A 812 -19.85 1.11 -23.54
CA ALA A 812 -21.11 1.83 -23.34
C ALA A 812 -21.35 2.13 -21.85
N LEU A 813 -21.10 1.15 -20.97
CA LEU A 813 -21.16 1.31 -19.51
C LEU A 813 -20.14 2.35 -19.00
N LYS A 814 -18.90 2.33 -19.51
CA LYS A 814 -17.87 3.33 -19.15
C LYS A 814 -18.29 4.75 -19.58
N LEU A 815 -18.83 4.90 -20.80
CA LEU A 815 -19.30 6.18 -21.36
C LEU A 815 -20.64 6.65 -20.79
N GLY A 816 -21.45 5.73 -20.25
CA GLY A 816 -22.82 6.03 -19.82
C GLY A 816 -23.76 6.35 -20.99
N CYS A 817 -23.60 5.66 -22.12
CA CYS A 817 -24.40 5.80 -23.34
C CYS A 817 -25.05 4.46 -23.75
N SER A 818 -25.92 4.47 -24.77
CA SER A 818 -26.45 3.23 -25.36
C SER A 818 -25.37 2.51 -26.18
N PRO A 819 -25.31 1.17 -26.17
CA PRO A 819 -24.44 0.41 -27.08
C PRO A 819 -24.65 0.73 -28.57
N ASP A 820 -25.83 1.22 -28.94
CA ASP A 820 -26.16 1.58 -30.33
C ASP A 820 -25.56 2.94 -30.75
N GLU A 821 -25.09 3.75 -29.80
CA GLU A 821 -24.35 4.98 -30.08
C GLU A 821 -22.87 4.71 -30.43
N ILE A 822 -22.42 3.45 -30.28
CA ILE A 822 -21.04 3.02 -30.53
C ILE A 822 -21.02 2.13 -31.77
N LEU A 823 -20.36 2.61 -32.82
CA LEU A 823 -20.06 1.77 -33.98
C LEU A 823 -18.79 0.99 -33.76
N VAL A 824 -18.85 -0.31 -34.02
CA VAL A 824 -17.68 -1.18 -33.95
C VAL A 824 -17.11 -1.33 -35.35
N VAL A 825 -15.82 -1.10 -35.50
CA VAL A 825 -15.09 -1.37 -36.74
C VAL A 825 -14.00 -2.39 -36.49
N ARG A 826 -13.71 -3.22 -37.48
CA ARG A 826 -12.59 -4.16 -37.43
C ARG A 826 -11.96 -4.33 -38.80
N GLN A 827 -10.63 -4.37 -38.84
CA GLN A 827 -9.92 -4.72 -40.08
C GLN A 827 -10.06 -6.21 -40.35
N ALA A 828 -10.36 -6.58 -41.60
CA ALA A 828 -10.30 -7.97 -42.08
C ALA A 828 -8.87 -8.52 -41.92
N ILE A 829 -8.75 -9.74 -41.40
CA ILE A 829 -7.45 -10.34 -41.06
C ILE A 829 -7.23 -11.58 -41.92
N PRO A 830 -6.02 -11.77 -42.51
CA PRO A 830 -5.67 -13.00 -43.19
C PRO A 830 -5.73 -14.21 -42.25
N ASP A 831 -5.83 -15.41 -42.82
CA ASP A 831 -5.79 -16.66 -42.09
C ASP A 831 -4.56 -16.76 -41.17
N THR A 832 -4.78 -17.04 -39.88
CA THR A 832 -3.74 -17.26 -38.86
C THR A 832 -3.55 -18.74 -38.55
N GLY A 833 -3.77 -19.63 -39.52
CA GLY A 833 -3.52 -21.07 -39.38
C GLY A 833 -2.08 -21.45 -39.02
N ASN A 834 -1.16 -20.50 -39.02
CA ASN A 834 0.24 -20.67 -38.59
C ASN A 834 0.45 -20.51 -37.07
N LEU A 835 -0.60 -20.19 -36.30
CA LEU A 835 -0.55 -20.05 -34.84
C LEU A 835 -1.24 -21.23 -34.14
N GLU A 836 -0.48 -21.97 -33.35
CA GLU A 836 -0.97 -23.00 -32.46
C GLU A 836 -1.13 -22.44 -31.03
N VAL A 837 -2.28 -22.66 -30.39
CA VAL A 837 -2.51 -22.29 -28.99
C VAL A 837 -2.77 -23.55 -28.18
N ILE A 838 -1.83 -23.86 -27.29
CA ILE A 838 -1.87 -25.04 -26.41
C ILE A 838 -2.26 -24.58 -25.00
N GLN A 839 -3.15 -25.30 -24.35
CA GLN A 839 -3.57 -25.04 -22.97
C GLN A 839 -3.24 -26.23 -22.05
N VAL A 840 -2.50 -25.97 -20.98
CA VAL A 840 -2.19 -26.94 -19.94
C VAL A 840 -3.24 -26.83 -18.81
N LYS A 841 -4.14 -27.82 -18.71
CA LYS A 841 -5.41 -27.73 -17.92
C LYS A 841 -5.38 -28.44 -16.56
N ASP A 842 -4.25 -28.99 -16.13
CA ASP A 842 -4.07 -29.75 -14.88
C ASP A 842 -3.19 -29.01 -13.85
N MET A 843 -3.08 -27.68 -13.98
CA MET A 843 -2.20 -26.82 -13.16
C MET A 843 -2.96 -25.85 -12.25
N GLY A 844 -4.28 -25.74 -12.41
CA GLY A 844 -5.14 -24.79 -11.72
C GLY A 844 -5.05 -23.37 -12.29
N ARG A 845 -5.53 -22.37 -11.54
CA ARG A 845 -5.46 -20.95 -11.95
C ARG A 845 -4.04 -20.34 -11.89
N VAL A 846 -3.10 -20.97 -11.17
CA VAL A 846 -1.68 -20.56 -11.10
C VAL A 846 -1.49 -19.06 -10.74
N GLY A 847 -2.17 -18.59 -9.69
CA GLY A 847 -2.10 -17.18 -9.25
C GLY A 847 -0.78 -16.77 -8.58
N MET A 848 -0.75 -15.59 -7.93
CA MET A 848 0.44 -15.06 -7.24
C MET A 848 0.90 -15.86 -6.00
N SER A 849 0.02 -16.71 -5.46
CA SER A 849 0.31 -17.60 -4.33
C SER A 849 0.38 -19.04 -4.84
N ARG A 850 1.60 -19.58 -4.93
CA ARG A 850 1.88 -20.92 -5.48
C ARG A 850 2.56 -21.78 -4.43
N GLY A 851 2.18 -23.05 -4.35
CA GLY A 851 2.84 -24.05 -3.50
C GLY A 851 4.19 -24.49 -4.09
N GLY A 852 5.00 -25.19 -3.28
CA GLY A 852 6.33 -25.66 -3.71
C GLY A 852 6.29 -26.63 -4.89
N ASP A 853 5.33 -27.55 -4.90
CA ASP A 853 5.16 -28.51 -6.00
C ASP A 853 4.71 -27.82 -7.30
N GLN A 854 3.74 -26.91 -7.21
CA GLN A 854 3.27 -26.12 -8.36
C GLN A 854 4.41 -25.29 -8.98
N LEU A 855 5.28 -24.68 -8.17
CA LEU A 855 6.47 -23.97 -8.65
C LEU A 855 7.45 -24.90 -9.38
N LYS A 856 7.68 -26.11 -8.84
CA LYS A 856 8.54 -27.11 -9.49
C LYS A 856 7.98 -27.53 -10.85
N ARG A 857 6.68 -27.84 -10.93
CA ARG A 857 6.00 -28.27 -12.15
C ARG A 857 5.98 -27.18 -13.23
N ILE A 858 5.66 -25.93 -12.86
CA ILE A 858 5.75 -24.78 -13.80
C ILE A 858 7.19 -24.60 -14.29
N GLY A 859 8.16 -24.74 -13.39
CA GLY A 859 9.59 -24.69 -13.74
C GLY A 859 9.97 -25.75 -14.77
N ALA A 860 9.48 -26.98 -14.60
CA ALA A 860 9.69 -28.07 -15.56
C ALA A 860 9.03 -27.79 -16.93
N LEU A 861 7.81 -27.26 -16.96
CA LEU A 861 7.15 -26.87 -18.21
C LEU A 861 7.90 -25.74 -18.93
N ALA A 862 8.27 -24.69 -18.22
CA ALA A 862 9.04 -23.59 -18.80
C ALA A 862 10.41 -24.06 -19.32
N GLN A 863 11.07 -24.97 -18.58
CA GLN A 863 12.35 -25.54 -18.99
C GLN A 863 12.19 -26.45 -20.23
N HIS A 864 11.13 -27.26 -20.29
CA HIS A 864 10.85 -28.11 -21.45
C HIS A 864 10.81 -27.31 -22.77
N TYR A 865 10.05 -26.21 -22.81
CA TYR A 865 10.01 -25.36 -24.00
C TYR A 865 11.33 -24.60 -24.25
N GLN A 866 12.06 -24.24 -23.20
CA GLN A 866 13.41 -23.67 -23.34
C GLN A 866 14.42 -24.68 -23.89
N ASP A 867 14.30 -25.96 -23.55
CA ASP A 867 15.19 -27.01 -24.06
C ASP A 867 14.90 -27.34 -25.53
N LEU A 868 13.64 -27.18 -25.97
CA LEU A 868 13.26 -27.31 -27.38
C LEU A 868 13.80 -26.16 -28.24
N ASP A 869 13.64 -24.91 -27.79
CA ASP A 869 14.19 -23.74 -28.47
C ASP A 869 14.44 -22.58 -27.50
N ALA A 870 15.66 -22.52 -26.94
CA ALA A 870 16.05 -21.48 -25.99
C ALA A 870 16.13 -20.07 -26.62
N ALA A 871 16.40 -20.00 -27.93
CA ALA A 871 16.61 -18.73 -28.62
C ALA A 871 15.28 -18.00 -28.85
N ASN A 872 14.23 -18.75 -29.19
CA ASN A 872 12.93 -18.19 -29.58
C ASN A 872 11.79 -18.45 -28.59
N THR A 873 12.08 -19.01 -27.41
CA THR A 873 11.11 -19.18 -26.32
C THR A 873 11.22 -18.06 -25.29
N ARG A 874 10.07 -17.46 -24.93
CA ARG A 874 9.97 -16.46 -23.86
C ARG A 874 8.76 -16.72 -22.96
N THR A 875 8.85 -16.28 -21.70
CA THR A 875 7.81 -16.49 -20.70
C THR A 875 7.23 -15.19 -20.17
N ILE A 876 5.89 -15.09 -20.12
CA ILE A 876 5.17 -14.05 -19.38
C ILE A 876 4.56 -14.66 -18.13
N ASP A 877 4.88 -14.10 -16.97
CA ASP A 877 4.37 -14.53 -15.66
C ASP A 877 3.93 -13.31 -14.82
N PHE A 878 3.44 -13.48 -13.60
CA PHE A 878 3.23 -12.37 -12.67
C PHE A 878 4.58 -11.76 -12.29
N LYS A 879 4.61 -10.43 -12.08
CA LYS A 879 5.80 -9.66 -11.68
C LYS A 879 6.67 -10.29 -10.57
N LYS A 880 6.06 -11.04 -9.64
CA LYS A 880 6.77 -11.73 -8.55
C LYS A 880 7.68 -12.88 -9.06
N PHE A 881 7.33 -13.48 -10.20
CA PHE A 881 7.98 -14.63 -10.81
C PHE A 881 8.54 -14.31 -12.20
N GLU A 882 8.54 -13.03 -12.61
CA GLU A 882 8.94 -12.62 -13.95
C GLU A 882 10.39 -13.02 -14.26
N LYS A 883 10.59 -13.52 -15.48
CA LYS A 883 11.91 -13.74 -16.07
C LYS A 883 12.09 -12.88 -17.32
N ASP A 884 11.22 -13.07 -18.31
CA ASP A 884 11.27 -12.33 -19.58
C ASP A 884 10.23 -11.22 -19.64
N GLY A 885 8.98 -11.52 -19.28
CA GLY A 885 7.87 -10.57 -19.26
C GLY A 885 6.94 -10.73 -18.07
N ALA A 886 6.16 -9.69 -17.82
CA ALA A 886 5.13 -9.67 -16.78
C ALA A 886 3.73 -9.36 -17.32
N TRP A 887 2.72 -10.03 -16.77
CA TRP A 887 1.31 -9.70 -17.00
C TRP A 887 1.05 -8.20 -16.77
N TRP A 888 0.14 -7.64 -17.58
CA TRP A 888 -0.23 -6.21 -17.69
C TRP A 888 0.88 -5.25 -18.14
N ARG A 889 2.17 -5.57 -17.91
CA ARG A 889 3.30 -4.74 -18.37
C ARG A 889 3.73 -5.10 -19.79
N ASP A 890 3.87 -6.39 -20.04
CA ASP A 890 4.51 -6.95 -21.23
C ASP A 890 3.51 -7.77 -22.09
N SER A 891 2.36 -8.16 -21.52
CA SER A 891 1.24 -8.73 -22.26
C SER A 891 0.52 -7.73 -23.17
N ARG A 892 0.81 -6.43 -23.02
CA ARG A 892 0.21 -5.31 -23.77
C ARG A 892 1.24 -4.23 -24.11
N GLY A 893 0.92 -3.35 -25.05
CA GLY A 893 1.66 -2.09 -25.29
C GLY A 893 3.15 -2.17 -25.69
N VAL A 894 3.78 -3.35 -25.75
CA VAL A 894 5.20 -3.53 -26.09
C VAL A 894 5.41 -4.45 -27.29
N ASN A 895 6.53 -4.24 -27.99
CA ASN A 895 6.94 -4.98 -29.19
C ASN A 895 8.05 -5.99 -28.91
N ASP A 896 8.40 -6.19 -27.64
CA ASP A 896 9.61 -6.92 -27.22
C ASP A 896 9.53 -8.43 -27.55
N PHE A 897 8.34 -8.96 -27.84
CA PHE A 897 8.09 -10.37 -28.20
C PHE A 897 7.83 -10.58 -29.70
N LEU A 898 8.07 -9.58 -30.55
CA LEU A 898 7.74 -9.65 -31.98
C LEU A 898 8.47 -10.78 -32.73
N THR A 899 9.70 -11.10 -32.32
CA THR A 899 10.57 -12.10 -32.97
C THR A 899 10.50 -13.47 -32.30
N VAL A 900 9.67 -13.63 -31.27
CA VAL A 900 9.53 -14.86 -30.50
C VAL A 900 8.72 -15.87 -31.31
N GLN A 901 9.06 -17.16 -31.26
CA GLN A 901 8.28 -18.22 -31.92
C GLN A 901 7.35 -18.90 -30.92
N THR A 902 7.84 -19.14 -29.70
CA THR A 902 7.08 -19.80 -28.62
C THR A 902 6.91 -18.86 -27.43
N LEU A 903 5.66 -18.55 -27.09
CA LEU A 903 5.32 -17.70 -25.94
C LEU A 903 4.61 -18.52 -24.85
N VAL A 904 5.26 -18.67 -23.69
CA VAL A 904 4.69 -19.37 -22.54
C VAL A 904 4.00 -18.35 -21.63
N LEU A 905 2.69 -18.50 -21.44
CA LEU A 905 1.84 -17.64 -20.61
C LEU A 905 1.48 -18.39 -19.32
N VAL A 906 1.96 -17.88 -18.18
CA VAL A 906 1.83 -18.59 -16.90
C VAL A 906 0.74 -17.99 -16.01
N GLY A 907 -0.34 -18.74 -15.83
CA GLY A 907 -1.45 -18.46 -14.92
C GLY A 907 -2.52 -17.50 -15.43
N THR A 908 -3.61 -17.42 -14.66
CA THR A 908 -4.80 -16.62 -14.99
C THR A 908 -4.62 -15.16 -14.55
N PRO A 909 -4.50 -14.17 -15.47
CA PRO A 909 -4.23 -12.77 -15.13
C PRO A 909 -5.46 -12.06 -14.53
N CYS A 910 -5.82 -12.42 -13.31
CA CYS A 910 -6.94 -11.82 -12.58
C CYS A 910 -6.49 -10.61 -11.76
N ARG A 911 -7.12 -9.44 -12.01
CA ARG A 911 -6.97 -8.24 -11.15
C ARG A 911 -7.56 -8.51 -9.76
N ASN A 912 -7.32 -7.59 -8.83
CA ASN A 912 -7.90 -7.67 -7.50
C ASN A 912 -9.44 -7.69 -7.60
N LEU A 913 -10.08 -8.75 -7.06
CA LEU A 913 -11.52 -8.94 -7.18
C LEU A 913 -12.34 -7.80 -6.56
N ASN A 914 -11.90 -7.23 -5.43
CA ASN A 914 -12.62 -6.11 -4.84
C ASN A 914 -12.45 -4.82 -5.68
N ASP A 915 -11.31 -4.68 -6.36
CA ASP A 915 -11.08 -3.57 -7.28
C ASP A 915 -12.00 -3.65 -8.50
N LEU A 916 -12.17 -4.87 -9.06
CA LEU A 916 -13.13 -5.17 -10.13
C LEU A 916 -14.58 -5.02 -9.66
N ALA A 917 -14.92 -5.49 -8.46
CA ALA A 917 -16.26 -5.33 -7.88
C ALA A 917 -16.62 -3.85 -7.71
N ALA A 918 -15.65 -3.03 -7.29
CA ALA A 918 -15.86 -1.58 -7.20
C ALA A 918 -15.99 -0.91 -8.57
N GLU A 919 -15.23 -1.36 -9.59
CA GLU A 919 -15.36 -0.87 -10.96
C GLU A 919 -16.75 -1.23 -11.53
N PHE A 920 -17.14 -2.49 -11.43
CA PHE A 920 -18.47 -3.00 -11.79
C PHE A 920 -19.58 -2.20 -11.10
N ALA A 921 -19.47 -1.99 -9.79
CA ALA A 921 -20.49 -1.29 -9.04
C ALA A 921 -20.67 0.18 -9.46
N ILE A 922 -19.59 0.83 -9.88
CA ILE A 922 -19.63 2.22 -10.34
C ILE A 922 -20.24 2.32 -11.75
N VAL A 923 -19.94 1.39 -12.64
CA VAL A 923 -20.47 1.42 -14.02
C VAL A 923 -21.89 0.89 -14.13
N CYS A 924 -22.24 -0.14 -13.35
CA CYS A 924 -23.58 -0.76 -13.33
C CYS A 924 -24.54 -0.07 -12.34
N GLY A 925 -24.01 0.67 -11.36
CA GLY A 925 -24.82 1.38 -10.36
C GLY A 925 -25.25 0.54 -9.14
N TYR A 926 -24.78 -0.69 -9.00
CA TYR A 926 -25.06 -1.56 -7.84
C TYR A 926 -23.88 -2.47 -7.50
N TYR A 927 -23.68 -2.78 -6.22
CA TYR A 927 -22.59 -3.67 -5.79
C TYR A 927 -22.94 -5.15 -6.06
N PRO A 928 -22.02 -5.97 -6.59
CA PRO A 928 -22.31 -7.37 -6.88
C PRO A 928 -22.45 -8.17 -5.57
N GLU A 929 -23.52 -8.95 -5.47
CA GLU A 929 -23.70 -9.97 -4.42
C GLU A 929 -22.89 -11.24 -4.76
N ASP A 930 -22.84 -12.18 -3.81
CA ASP A 930 -22.20 -13.47 -4.03
C ASP A 930 -22.89 -14.19 -5.21
N ASP A 931 -22.10 -14.87 -6.05
CA ASP A 931 -22.54 -15.60 -7.26
C ASP A 931 -23.26 -14.77 -8.34
N ASN A 932 -23.10 -13.44 -8.36
CA ASN A 932 -23.69 -12.60 -9.40
C ASN A 932 -23.16 -12.95 -10.82
N PRO A 933 -23.99 -13.49 -11.74
CA PRO A 933 -23.51 -13.95 -13.05
C PRO A 933 -22.96 -12.82 -13.93
N ALA A 934 -23.53 -11.61 -13.82
CA ALA A 934 -23.07 -10.45 -14.58
C ALA A 934 -21.67 -10.00 -14.11
N PHE A 935 -21.38 -10.12 -12.81
CA PHE A 935 -20.06 -9.84 -12.27
C PHE A 935 -19.03 -10.91 -12.65
N THR A 936 -19.41 -12.19 -12.61
CA THR A 936 -18.56 -13.28 -13.10
C THR A 936 -18.20 -13.07 -14.58
N ALA A 937 -19.20 -12.80 -15.42
CA ALA A 937 -18.98 -12.51 -16.84
C ALA A 937 -18.09 -11.26 -17.04
N PHE A 938 -18.21 -10.24 -16.19
CA PHE A 938 -17.34 -9.05 -16.22
C PHE A 938 -15.88 -9.40 -15.87
N ILE A 939 -15.67 -10.26 -14.87
CA ILE A 939 -14.33 -10.77 -14.51
C ILE A 939 -13.75 -11.59 -15.66
N ASP A 940 -14.51 -12.52 -16.21
CA ASP A 940 -14.05 -13.43 -17.27
C ASP A 940 -13.65 -12.64 -18.52
N ARG A 941 -14.48 -11.68 -18.96
CA ARG A 941 -14.12 -10.76 -20.05
C ARG A 941 -12.84 -9.99 -19.74
N SER A 942 -12.66 -9.50 -18.52
CA SER A 942 -11.43 -8.79 -18.13
C SER A 942 -10.20 -9.69 -18.18
N ILE A 943 -10.32 -10.98 -17.85
CA ILE A 943 -9.20 -11.93 -17.89
C ILE A 943 -8.89 -12.34 -19.33
N LEU A 944 -9.91 -12.74 -20.08
CA LEU A 944 -9.78 -13.13 -21.49
C LEU A 944 -9.20 -12.00 -22.33
N ALA A 945 -9.59 -10.75 -22.05
CA ALA A 945 -9.02 -9.58 -22.70
C ALA A 945 -7.50 -9.46 -22.51
N GLU A 946 -6.94 -9.83 -21.35
CA GLU A 946 -5.49 -9.86 -21.13
C GLU A 946 -4.82 -11.03 -21.86
N ILE A 947 -5.44 -12.21 -21.84
CA ILE A 947 -4.89 -13.41 -22.49
C ILE A 947 -4.84 -13.21 -24.02
N HIS A 948 -5.92 -12.71 -24.63
CA HIS A 948 -5.95 -12.41 -26.06
C HIS A 948 -4.92 -11.37 -26.48
N GLN A 949 -4.69 -10.35 -25.66
CA GLN A 949 -3.66 -9.37 -25.93
C GLN A 949 -2.25 -9.96 -25.88
N ALA A 950 -2.02 -10.90 -24.95
CA ALA A 950 -0.77 -11.65 -24.85
C ALA A 950 -0.55 -12.58 -26.05
N ILE A 951 -1.58 -13.32 -26.47
CA ILE A 951 -1.55 -14.16 -27.68
C ILE A 951 -1.20 -13.30 -28.91
N GLY A 952 -1.84 -12.13 -29.04
CA GLY A 952 -1.59 -11.18 -30.13
C GLY A 952 -0.18 -10.57 -30.16
N ARG A 953 0.68 -10.81 -29.16
CA ARG A 953 2.07 -10.32 -29.16
C ARG A 953 2.94 -10.97 -30.24
N LEU A 954 2.64 -12.21 -30.62
CA LEU A 954 3.39 -12.92 -31.68
C LEU A 954 3.10 -12.40 -33.09
N ARG A 955 1.96 -11.71 -33.28
CA ARG A 955 1.51 -11.13 -34.56
C ARG A 955 1.52 -12.14 -35.70
N ALA A 956 0.86 -13.28 -35.48
CA ALA A 956 0.88 -14.41 -36.42
C ALA A 956 0.53 -14.04 -37.86
N HIS A 957 -0.46 -13.16 -38.03
CA HIS A 957 -0.89 -12.62 -39.32
C HIS A 957 0.20 -11.87 -40.10
N ARG A 958 1.26 -11.36 -39.44
CA ARG A 958 2.40 -10.70 -40.10
C ARG A 958 3.53 -11.67 -40.45
N ARG A 959 3.43 -12.92 -40.01
CA ARG A 959 4.46 -13.96 -40.12
C ARG A 959 3.86 -15.26 -40.69
N PRO A 960 3.11 -15.23 -41.81
CA PRO A 960 2.34 -16.38 -42.30
C PRO A 960 3.21 -17.58 -42.66
N ASN A 961 4.50 -17.36 -42.92
CA ASN A 961 5.46 -18.41 -43.28
C ASN A 961 6.18 -19.02 -42.06
N GLU A 962 5.87 -18.58 -40.85
CA GLU A 962 6.50 -19.06 -39.62
C GLU A 962 5.48 -19.85 -38.79
N SER A 963 5.92 -20.97 -38.22
CA SER A 963 5.14 -21.73 -37.25
C SER A 963 5.28 -21.09 -35.87
N LEU A 964 4.17 -20.70 -35.26
CA LEU A 964 4.14 -19.97 -34.00
C LEU A 964 3.31 -20.73 -32.98
N GLN A 965 3.73 -20.64 -31.71
CA GLN A 965 3.09 -21.37 -30.64
C GLN A 965 2.89 -20.48 -29.40
N VAL A 966 1.69 -20.57 -28.80
CA VAL A 966 1.41 -20.03 -27.46
C VAL A 966 1.05 -21.17 -26.54
N VAL A 967 1.67 -21.20 -25.36
CA VAL A 967 1.40 -22.21 -24.34
C VAL A 967 0.81 -21.52 -23.11
N LEU A 968 -0.48 -21.71 -22.88
CA LEU A 968 -1.19 -21.16 -21.73
C LEU A 968 -1.24 -22.19 -20.59
N ILE A 969 -0.56 -21.89 -19.48
CA ILE A 969 -0.59 -22.72 -18.27
C ILE A 969 -1.67 -22.19 -17.34
N SER A 970 -2.91 -22.64 -17.53
CA SER A 970 -4.07 -22.19 -16.76
C SER A 970 -5.29 -23.08 -17.00
N ASN A 971 -6.15 -23.21 -15.99
CA ASN A 971 -7.45 -23.91 -16.10
C ASN A 971 -8.62 -22.97 -16.47
N ILE A 972 -8.36 -21.79 -17.02
CA ILE A 972 -9.43 -20.89 -17.45
C ILE A 972 -10.12 -21.41 -18.71
N GLU A 973 -11.43 -21.26 -18.81
CA GLU A 973 -12.14 -21.57 -20.06
C GLU A 973 -11.80 -20.51 -21.11
N MET A 974 -11.43 -20.96 -22.31
CA MET A 974 -11.08 -20.10 -23.44
C MET A 974 -12.28 -19.97 -24.39
N ASP A 975 -12.46 -18.78 -24.93
CA ASP A 975 -13.48 -18.45 -25.95
C ASP A 975 -12.93 -18.58 -27.39
N CYS A 976 -11.70 -19.07 -27.55
CA CYS A 976 -11.09 -19.44 -28.81
C CYS A 976 -10.70 -20.92 -28.83
N PHE A 977 -10.47 -21.47 -30.02
CA PHE A 977 -9.96 -22.83 -30.14
C PHE A 977 -8.57 -22.94 -29.49
N VAL A 978 -8.40 -23.96 -28.64
CA VAL A 978 -7.14 -24.29 -27.98
C VAL A 978 -6.97 -25.81 -27.94
N GLN A 979 -5.73 -26.27 -28.09
CA GLN A 979 -5.40 -27.67 -27.87
C GLN A 979 -5.16 -27.91 -26.37
N GLU A 980 -6.08 -28.62 -25.73
CA GLU A 980 -5.94 -28.99 -24.33
C GLU A 980 -4.96 -30.16 -24.16
N VAL A 981 -4.00 -30.01 -23.25
CA VAL A 981 -3.01 -31.03 -22.90
C VAL A 981 -2.84 -31.13 -21.39
N GLN A 982 -2.37 -32.26 -20.89
CA GLN A 982 -1.95 -32.39 -19.49
C GLN A 982 -0.45 -32.10 -19.39
N ALA A 983 -0.01 -31.57 -18.23
CA ALA A 983 1.39 -31.22 -18.00
C ALA A 983 2.32 -32.42 -18.17
N LYS A 984 1.86 -33.63 -17.81
CA LYS A 984 2.61 -34.88 -17.94
C LYS A 984 2.87 -35.29 -19.38
N ASP A 985 1.96 -34.95 -20.30
CA ASP A 985 2.06 -35.28 -21.72
C ASP A 985 3.16 -34.45 -22.40
N LEU A 986 3.45 -33.26 -21.86
CA LEU A 986 4.56 -32.41 -22.29
C LEU A 986 5.89 -32.84 -21.66
N THR A 987 5.92 -33.02 -20.35
CA THR A 987 7.12 -33.51 -19.65
C THR A 987 6.77 -34.23 -18.34
N ILE A 988 7.38 -35.40 -18.14
CA ILE A 988 7.20 -36.22 -16.94
C ILE A 988 7.58 -35.44 -15.67
N GLU A 989 8.54 -34.53 -15.73
CA GLU A 989 8.95 -33.72 -14.57
C GLU A 989 7.86 -32.76 -14.07
N ALA A 990 6.93 -32.40 -14.96
CA ALA A 990 5.76 -31.57 -14.67
C ALA A 990 4.52 -32.38 -14.25
N ALA A 991 4.58 -33.71 -14.24
CA ALA A 991 3.51 -34.55 -13.71
C ALA A 991 3.39 -34.41 -12.17
N HIS A 992 2.23 -34.77 -11.63
CA HIS A 992 2.00 -34.73 -10.19
C HIS A 992 2.98 -35.67 -9.47
N LYS A 993 3.27 -35.40 -8.19
CA LYS A 993 4.21 -36.23 -7.41
C LYS A 993 3.83 -37.71 -7.38
N THR A 994 2.53 -38.01 -7.33
CA THR A 994 1.98 -39.37 -7.36
C THR A 994 2.14 -40.02 -8.74
N GLU A 995 1.74 -39.31 -9.80
CA GLU A 995 1.86 -39.79 -11.19
C GLU A 995 3.32 -40.07 -11.59
N ARG A 996 4.28 -39.25 -11.14
CA ARG A 996 5.71 -39.53 -11.40
C ARG A 996 6.20 -40.81 -10.74
N VAL A 997 5.70 -41.11 -9.54
CA VAL A 997 6.05 -42.33 -8.82
C VAL A 997 5.46 -43.54 -9.55
N GLU A 998 4.22 -43.43 -10.01
CA GLU A 998 3.53 -44.45 -10.80
C GLU A 998 4.25 -44.73 -12.12
N ILE A 999 4.47 -43.71 -12.96
CA ILE A 999 5.18 -43.84 -14.25
C ILE A 999 6.60 -44.40 -14.06
N ALA A 1000 7.32 -43.99 -13.01
CA ALA A 1000 8.65 -44.50 -12.73
C ALA A 1000 8.63 -45.99 -12.34
N ILE A 1001 7.64 -46.41 -11.53
CA ILE A 1001 7.46 -47.82 -11.14
C ILE A 1001 7.06 -48.66 -12.36
N GLU A 1002 6.08 -48.21 -13.15
CA GLU A 1002 5.64 -48.89 -14.37
C GLU A 1002 6.78 -49.05 -15.38
N SER A 1003 7.51 -47.97 -15.66
CA SER A 1003 8.65 -47.99 -16.59
C SER A 1003 9.77 -48.92 -16.10
N ALA A 1004 10.08 -48.92 -14.80
CA ALA A 1004 11.06 -49.83 -14.22
C ALA A 1004 10.60 -51.31 -14.32
N ILE A 1005 9.31 -51.58 -14.12
CA ILE A 1005 8.74 -52.92 -14.24
C ILE A 1005 8.77 -53.39 -15.70
N LEU A 1006 8.34 -52.57 -16.65
CA LEU A 1006 8.36 -52.88 -18.07
C LEU A 1006 9.79 -53.15 -18.57
N GLN A 1007 10.78 -52.39 -18.10
CA GLN A 1007 12.19 -52.63 -18.41
C GLN A 1007 12.71 -53.95 -17.82
N LEU A 1008 12.30 -54.32 -16.61
CA LEU A 1008 12.67 -55.59 -15.99
C LEU A 1008 12.00 -56.78 -16.69
N GLN A 1009 10.75 -56.63 -17.11
CA GLN A 1009 10.02 -57.62 -17.89
C GLN A 1009 10.62 -57.81 -19.28
N ALA A 1010 10.97 -56.72 -19.97
CA ALA A 1010 11.64 -56.76 -21.27
C ALA A 1010 13.03 -57.43 -21.21
N LYS A 1011 13.70 -57.36 -20.04
CA LYS A 1011 14.99 -58.03 -19.76
C LYS A 1011 14.85 -59.46 -19.21
N GLY A 1012 13.63 -59.93 -18.95
CA GLY A 1012 13.37 -61.26 -18.37
C GLY A 1012 13.77 -61.41 -16.89
N GLU A 1013 13.96 -60.30 -16.17
CA GLU A 1013 14.40 -60.30 -14.77
C GLU A 1013 13.22 -60.38 -13.78
N LYS A 1014 13.46 -60.90 -12.58
CA LYS A 1014 12.42 -60.96 -11.53
C LYS A 1014 12.17 -59.57 -10.95
N VAL A 1015 10.94 -59.08 -11.13
CA VAL A 1015 10.45 -57.84 -10.50
C VAL A 1015 10.42 -58.01 -8.98
N THR A 1016 11.28 -57.29 -8.27
CA THR A 1016 11.30 -57.26 -6.80
C THR A 1016 11.35 -55.82 -6.29
N GLN A 1017 10.79 -55.58 -5.09
CA GLN A 1017 10.77 -54.24 -4.48
C GLN A 1017 12.17 -53.62 -4.31
N GLN A 1018 13.20 -54.45 -4.11
CA GLN A 1018 14.59 -53.98 -4.01
C GLN A 1018 15.12 -53.49 -5.36
N ILE A 1019 14.84 -54.20 -6.44
CA ILE A 1019 15.32 -53.85 -7.78
C ILE A 1019 14.56 -52.63 -8.32
N VAL A 1020 13.23 -52.56 -8.13
CA VAL A 1020 12.43 -51.39 -8.51
C VAL A 1020 12.83 -50.14 -7.72
N SER A 1021 13.11 -50.27 -6.42
CA SER A 1021 13.64 -49.18 -5.58
C SER A 1021 15.02 -48.69 -6.05
N ALA A 1022 15.90 -49.62 -6.44
CA ALA A 1022 17.22 -49.29 -6.97
C ALA A 1022 17.16 -48.59 -8.34
N MET A 1023 16.25 -49.00 -9.23
CA MET A 1023 16.09 -48.41 -10.56
C MET A 1023 15.42 -47.04 -10.54
N THR A 1024 14.44 -46.84 -9.65
CA THR A 1024 13.66 -45.59 -9.58
C THR A 1024 14.20 -44.56 -8.59
N GLN A 1025 15.18 -44.96 -7.75
CA GLN A 1025 15.65 -44.20 -6.58
C GLN A 1025 14.55 -43.83 -5.57
N ILE A 1026 13.38 -44.47 -5.65
CA ILE A 1026 12.27 -44.28 -4.70
C ILE A 1026 12.52 -45.16 -3.46
N PRO A 1027 12.42 -44.62 -2.22
CA PRO A 1027 12.69 -45.40 -1.02
C PRO A 1027 11.79 -46.63 -0.89
N ARG A 1028 12.38 -47.79 -0.58
CA ARG A 1028 11.68 -49.07 -0.36
C ARG A 1028 10.49 -48.95 0.62
N GLY A 1029 10.57 -48.07 1.61
CA GLY A 1029 9.50 -47.80 2.57
C GLY A 1029 8.22 -47.24 1.93
N THR A 1030 8.33 -46.43 0.86
CA THR A 1030 7.19 -45.87 0.13
C THR A 1030 6.48 -46.96 -0.69
N ILE A 1031 7.26 -47.83 -1.35
CA ILE A 1031 6.74 -48.99 -2.11
C ILE A 1031 6.09 -50.02 -1.16
N ALA A 1032 6.68 -50.24 0.01
CA ALA A 1032 6.14 -51.14 1.03
C ALA A 1032 4.87 -50.62 1.71
N ARG A 1033 4.62 -49.30 1.70
CA ARG A 1033 3.45 -48.67 2.33
C ARG A 1033 2.16 -48.99 1.58
N TYR A 1034 2.17 -48.89 0.25
CA TYR A 1034 1.03 -49.29 -0.59
C TYR A 1034 0.79 -50.81 -0.54
N TRP A 1035 1.87 -51.61 -0.50
CA TRP A 1035 1.78 -53.05 -0.27
C TRP A 1035 1.14 -53.41 1.08
N ARG A 1036 1.45 -52.67 2.14
CA ARG A 1036 0.86 -52.87 3.48
C ARG A 1036 -0.62 -52.50 3.54
N LEU A 1037 -1.06 -51.45 2.85
CA LEU A 1037 -2.48 -51.11 2.77
C LEU A 1037 -3.26 -52.27 2.14
N PHE A 1038 -2.80 -52.77 0.99
CA PHE A 1038 -3.44 -53.91 0.31
C PHE A 1038 -3.55 -55.16 1.18
N ILE A 1039 -2.45 -55.56 1.86
CA ILE A 1039 -2.46 -56.71 2.77
C ILE A 1039 -3.38 -56.47 3.98
N SER A 1040 -3.38 -55.26 4.56
CA SER A 1040 -4.23 -54.92 5.71
C SER A 1040 -5.72 -54.99 5.40
N LEU A 1041 -6.12 -54.64 4.17
CA LEU A 1041 -7.52 -54.70 3.73
C LEU A 1041 -7.94 -56.16 3.41
N LEU A 1042 -7.00 -56.98 2.91
CA LEU A 1042 -7.19 -58.43 2.67
C LEU A 1042 -7.29 -59.24 3.97
N GLU A 1043 -6.43 -59.01 4.96
CA GLU A 1043 -6.47 -59.70 6.26
C GLU A 1043 -7.79 -59.43 7.01
N SER A 1044 -8.36 -58.23 6.84
CA SER A 1044 -9.66 -57.85 7.40
C SER A 1044 -10.85 -58.60 6.78
N LEU A 1045 -10.77 -59.01 5.52
CA LEU A 1045 -11.81 -59.84 4.87
C LEU A 1045 -11.79 -61.28 5.39
N ASN A 1046 -10.60 -61.86 5.54
CA ASN A 1046 -10.43 -63.20 6.11
C ASN A 1046 -10.87 -63.26 7.59
N SER A 1047 -10.74 -62.15 8.32
CA SER A 1047 -11.24 -62.01 9.70
C SER A 1047 -12.79 -62.03 9.79
N ARG A 1048 -13.50 -61.40 8.83
CA ARG A 1048 -14.97 -61.43 8.77
C ARG A 1048 -15.54 -62.85 8.54
N MET A 1049 -14.79 -63.74 7.90
CA MET A 1049 -15.19 -65.15 7.74
C MET A 1049 -15.09 -65.95 9.05
N ASN A 1050 -14.39 -65.45 10.07
CA ASN A 1050 -13.99 -66.27 11.21
C ASN A 1050 -14.23 -65.72 12.62
N ASN A 1051 -14.81 -64.53 12.85
CA ASN A 1051 -15.52 -64.18 14.09
C ASN A 1051 -16.13 -62.77 14.06
N SER A 1052 -17.41 -62.64 14.40
CA SER A 1052 -18.06 -61.37 14.77
C SER A 1052 -17.95 -61.16 16.29
N SER A 1053 -17.20 -60.16 16.74
CA SER A 1053 -17.28 -59.71 18.13
C SER A 1053 -17.21 -58.18 18.21
N ASN A 1054 -18.32 -57.59 18.65
CA ASN A 1054 -18.51 -56.16 18.83
C ASN A 1054 -17.80 -55.65 20.08
N ALA A 1055 -16.95 -54.63 19.92
CA ALA A 1055 -16.60 -53.70 20.99
C ALA A 1055 -16.87 -52.26 20.49
N PRO A 1056 -17.56 -51.40 21.25
CA PRO A 1056 -17.87 -50.04 20.79
C PRO A 1056 -16.61 -49.17 20.81
N ASN A 1057 -16.29 -48.55 19.67
CA ASN A 1057 -15.18 -47.60 19.51
C ASN A 1057 -15.74 -46.16 19.65
N PRO A 1058 -15.09 -45.21 20.35
CA PRO A 1058 -15.64 -43.87 20.59
C PRO A 1058 -15.88 -43.00 19.34
N ASP A 1059 -15.36 -43.42 18.17
CA ASP A 1059 -15.42 -42.68 16.90
C ASP A 1059 -16.37 -43.31 15.86
N GLN A 1060 -17.30 -44.18 16.29
CA GLN A 1060 -18.12 -45.02 15.41
C GLN A 1060 -18.98 -44.25 14.39
N GLU A 1061 -19.56 -43.09 14.74
CA GLU A 1061 -20.31 -42.27 13.78
C GLU A 1061 -19.42 -41.68 12.67
N THR A 1062 -18.19 -41.29 13.02
CA THR A 1062 -17.21 -40.75 12.06
C THR A 1062 -16.71 -41.84 11.13
N HIS A 1063 -16.46 -43.05 11.65
CA HIS A 1063 -16.07 -44.21 10.86
C HIS A 1063 -17.17 -44.66 9.90
N GLN A 1064 -18.44 -44.66 10.34
CA GLN A 1064 -19.59 -44.97 9.48
C GLN A 1064 -19.76 -43.94 8.36
N ALA A 1065 -19.58 -42.65 8.65
CA ALA A 1065 -19.64 -41.62 7.63
C ALA A 1065 -18.54 -41.79 6.58
N ILE A 1066 -17.31 -42.09 6.99
CA ILE A 1066 -16.18 -42.32 6.07
C ILE A 1066 -16.36 -43.64 5.30
N ALA A 1067 -16.93 -44.68 5.92
CA ALA A 1067 -17.29 -45.92 5.25
C ALA A 1067 -18.36 -45.69 4.17
N GLY A 1068 -19.36 -44.85 4.44
CA GLY A 1068 -20.36 -44.43 3.44
C GLY A 1068 -19.73 -43.69 2.26
N VAL A 1069 -18.71 -42.86 2.50
CA VAL A 1069 -17.93 -42.22 1.42
C VAL A 1069 -17.18 -43.27 0.60
N LEU A 1070 -16.55 -44.27 1.25
CA LEU A 1070 -15.88 -45.36 0.53
C LEU A 1070 -16.87 -46.19 -0.30
N ASP A 1071 -18.10 -46.40 0.19
CA ASP A 1071 -19.16 -47.10 -0.55
C ASP A 1071 -19.55 -46.34 -1.83
N GLU A 1072 -19.68 -45.01 -1.77
CA GLU A 1072 -19.97 -44.17 -2.95
C GLU A 1072 -18.78 -44.12 -3.92
N LEU A 1073 -17.55 -44.07 -3.41
CA LEU A 1073 -16.35 -44.04 -4.24
C LEU A 1073 -16.16 -45.34 -5.04
N ALA A 1074 -16.62 -46.47 -4.53
CA ALA A 1074 -16.45 -47.78 -5.16
C ALA A 1074 -17.12 -47.90 -6.55
N ASP A 1075 -18.10 -47.04 -6.84
CA ASP A 1075 -18.78 -46.98 -8.14
C ASP A 1075 -18.00 -46.17 -9.19
N LEU A 1076 -16.88 -45.54 -8.82
CA LEU A 1076 -16.05 -44.76 -9.73
C LEU A 1076 -15.20 -45.65 -10.67
N PRO A 1077 -14.89 -45.18 -11.89
CA PRO A 1077 -13.91 -45.84 -12.74
C PRO A 1077 -12.54 -45.90 -12.06
N VAL A 1078 -11.76 -46.97 -12.32
CA VAL A 1078 -10.48 -47.26 -11.65
C VAL A 1078 -9.51 -46.07 -11.62
N ASN A 1079 -9.48 -45.27 -12.68
CA ASN A 1079 -8.61 -44.08 -12.79
C ASN A 1079 -8.95 -42.96 -11.78
N ASP A 1080 -10.22 -42.85 -11.37
CA ASP A 1080 -10.71 -41.85 -10.42
C ASP A 1080 -10.88 -42.42 -9.01
N LEU A 1081 -11.08 -43.74 -8.92
CA LEU A 1081 -11.16 -44.50 -7.68
C LEU A 1081 -9.84 -44.44 -6.91
N LEU A 1082 -8.70 -44.68 -7.56
CA LEU A 1082 -7.40 -44.82 -6.90
C LEU A 1082 -6.86 -43.54 -6.23
N PRO A 1083 -6.94 -42.35 -6.85
CA PRO A 1083 -6.59 -41.10 -6.18
C PRO A 1083 -7.48 -40.82 -4.96
N SER A 1084 -8.78 -41.11 -5.08
CA SER A 1084 -9.78 -40.88 -4.03
C SER A 1084 -9.57 -41.82 -2.83
N LEU A 1085 -9.26 -43.09 -3.09
CA LEU A 1085 -8.90 -44.05 -2.03
C LEU A 1085 -7.62 -43.65 -1.29
N ASN A 1086 -6.65 -43.07 -2.01
CA ASN A 1086 -5.41 -42.61 -1.38
C ASN A 1086 -5.65 -41.45 -0.41
N GLU A 1087 -6.50 -40.50 -0.79
CA GLU A 1087 -6.88 -39.39 0.08
C GLU A 1087 -7.57 -39.91 1.35
N VAL A 1088 -8.57 -40.80 1.19
CA VAL A 1088 -9.31 -41.33 2.33
C VAL A 1088 -8.42 -42.15 3.27
N PHE A 1089 -7.65 -43.11 2.74
CA PHE A 1089 -6.86 -44.00 3.59
C PHE A 1089 -5.59 -43.34 4.15
N PHE A 1090 -4.92 -42.44 3.42
CA PHE A 1090 -3.64 -41.89 3.88
C PHE A 1090 -3.73 -40.49 4.48
N ASP A 1091 -4.74 -39.70 4.12
CA ASP A 1091 -4.89 -38.34 4.64
C ASP A 1091 -5.98 -38.26 5.73
N TRP A 1092 -7.10 -38.99 5.58
CA TRP A 1092 -8.20 -38.92 6.55
C TRP A 1092 -8.05 -39.92 7.69
N LEU A 1093 -7.47 -41.09 7.43
CA LEU A 1093 -7.39 -42.20 8.39
C LEU A 1093 -5.95 -42.48 8.84
N LYS A 1094 -5.77 -42.86 10.11
CA LYS A 1094 -4.49 -43.42 10.58
C LYS A 1094 -4.43 -44.92 10.26
N PRO A 1095 -3.22 -45.50 10.10
CA PRO A 1095 -3.06 -46.93 9.78
C PRO A 1095 -3.77 -47.91 10.71
N LYS A 1096 -3.95 -47.54 11.98
CA LYS A 1096 -4.68 -48.34 12.98
C LYS A 1096 -6.20 -48.29 12.85
N GLU A 1097 -6.74 -47.31 12.12
CA GLU A 1097 -8.17 -47.07 11.91
C GLU A 1097 -8.67 -47.71 10.60
N TRP A 1098 -7.75 -48.06 9.68
CA TRP A 1098 -8.07 -48.64 8.37
C TRP A 1098 -8.96 -49.88 8.46
N SER A 1099 -8.59 -50.86 9.30
CA SER A 1099 -9.37 -52.09 9.45
C SER A 1099 -10.75 -51.84 10.07
N SER A 1100 -10.86 -50.86 10.97
CA SER A 1100 -12.12 -50.52 11.63
C SER A 1100 -13.10 -49.87 10.65
N VAL A 1101 -12.66 -48.87 9.88
CA VAL A 1101 -13.49 -48.22 8.85
C VAL A 1101 -13.79 -49.19 7.72
N TRP A 1102 -12.79 -49.95 7.26
CA TRP A 1102 -12.96 -50.96 6.24
C TRP A 1102 -14.02 -51.99 6.63
N SER A 1103 -14.07 -52.38 7.92
CA SER A 1103 -15.08 -53.32 8.44
C SER A 1103 -16.51 -52.79 8.47
N GLU A 1104 -16.75 -51.53 8.09
CA GLU A 1104 -18.09 -50.93 7.99
C GLU A 1104 -18.52 -50.68 6.53
N VAL A 1105 -17.60 -50.80 5.56
CA VAL A 1105 -17.87 -50.71 4.11
C VAL A 1105 -18.66 -51.92 3.63
N SER A 1106 -19.57 -51.71 2.67
CA SER A 1106 -20.39 -52.76 2.08
C SER A 1106 -19.54 -53.81 1.35
N ALA A 1107 -19.99 -55.07 1.34
CA ALA A 1107 -19.21 -56.16 0.75
C ALA A 1107 -18.98 -55.99 -0.76
N SER A 1108 -19.95 -55.43 -1.49
CA SER A 1108 -19.81 -55.12 -2.91
C SER A 1108 -18.76 -54.05 -3.17
N SER A 1109 -18.80 -52.95 -2.39
CA SER A 1109 -17.84 -51.86 -2.53
C SER A 1109 -16.44 -52.26 -2.07
N GLN A 1110 -16.32 -53.10 -1.04
CA GLN A 1110 -15.05 -53.69 -0.64
C GLN A 1110 -14.40 -54.50 -1.78
N MET A 1111 -15.19 -55.30 -2.51
CA MET A 1111 -14.68 -56.08 -3.64
C MET A 1111 -14.24 -55.18 -4.79
N ALA A 1112 -15.04 -54.17 -5.17
CA ALA A 1112 -14.68 -53.23 -6.23
C ALA A 1112 -13.42 -52.42 -5.90
N ILE A 1113 -13.28 -51.97 -4.65
CA ILE A 1113 -12.09 -51.25 -4.16
C ILE A 1113 -10.86 -52.14 -4.16
N LEU A 1114 -10.99 -53.41 -3.73
CA LEU A 1114 -9.87 -54.36 -3.75
C LEU A 1114 -9.48 -54.77 -5.16
N GLU A 1115 -10.42 -54.87 -6.09
CA GLU A 1115 -10.16 -55.12 -7.50
C GLU A 1115 -9.38 -53.94 -8.11
N GLY A 1116 -9.83 -52.70 -7.86
CA GLY A 1116 -9.12 -51.49 -8.26
C GLY A 1116 -7.70 -51.42 -7.67
N LEU A 1117 -7.53 -51.71 -6.38
CA LEU A 1117 -6.21 -51.78 -5.74
C LEU A 1117 -5.36 -52.93 -6.28
N ALA A 1118 -5.95 -54.09 -6.59
CA ALA A 1118 -5.25 -55.24 -7.15
C ALA A 1118 -4.71 -54.94 -8.55
N MET A 1119 -5.45 -54.17 -9.36
CA MET A 1119 -4.98 -53.72 -10.68
C MET A 1119 -3.75 -52.81 -10.62
N THR A 1120 -3.50 -52.16 -9.47
CA THR A 1120 -2.27 -51.36 -9.23
C THR A 1120 -1.07 -52.18 -8.76
N LEU A 1121 -1.24 -53.48 -8.53
CA LEU A 1121 -0.22 -54.34 -7.97
C LEU A 1121 0.30 -55.35 -9.00
N PRO A 1122 1.61 -55.63 -9.05
CA PRO A 1122 2.17 -56.58 -10.02
C PRO A 1122 1.60 -57.99 -9.82
N ALA A 1123 1.33 -58.71 -10.91
CA ALA A 1123 0.79 -60.08 -10.89
C ALA A 1123 1.55 -61.07 -9.96
N LYS A 1124 2.89 -60.99 -9.91
CA LYS A 1124 3.72 -61.82 -9.01
C LYS A 1124 3.57 -61.48 -7.52
N MET A 1125 3.10 -60.28 -7.21
CA MET A 1125 2.79 -59.89 -5.84
C MET A 1125 1.41 -60.43 -5.43
N LEU A 1126 0.44 -60.44 -6.35
CA LEU A 1126 -0.87 -61.10 -6.16
C LEU A 1126 -0.72 -62.62 -5.96
N GLU A 1127 0.17 -63.28 -6.70
CA GLU A 1127 0.50 -64.72 -6.53
C GLU A 1127 0.99 -65.10 -5.12
N ARG A 1128 1.56 -64.16 -4.35
CA ARG A 1128 1.99 -64.39 -2.96
C ARG A 1128 0.92 -64.14 -1.91
N GLY A 1129 -0.11 -63.35 -2.25
CA GLY A 1129 -1.20 -62.99 -1.34
C GLY A 1129 -2.45 -63.84 -1.52
N MET A 1130 -2.78 -64.22 -2.75
CA MET A 1130 -3.95 -65.04 -3.11
C MET A 1130 -3.65 -65.89 -4.36
N PRO A 1131 -3.18 -67.14 -4.21
CA PRO A 1131 -2.81 -68.00 -5.35
C PRO A 1131 -4.00 -68.41 -6.24
N GLU A 1132 -5.26 -68.22 -5.80
CA GLU A 1132 -6.47 -68.60 -6.54
C GLU A 1132 -6.98 -67.53 -7.53
N LEU A 1133 -6.56 -66.27 -7.39
CA LEU A 1133 -6.95 -65.15 -8.27
C LEU A 1133 -5.97 -64.93 -9.45
N ALA A 1134 -4.86 -65.65 -9.46
CA ALA A 1134 -3.81 -65.57 -10.49
C ALA A 1134 -4.03 -66.54 -11.67
N ALA A 1135 -5.11 -67.34 -11.63
CA ALA A 1135 -5.59 -68.19 -12.72
C ALA A 1135 -6.81 -67.53 -13.38
#